data_AF-A0A834VTH9-F1
#
_entry.id   AF-A0A834VTH9-F1
#
_cell.length_a   1.000
_cell.length_b   1.000
_cell.length_c   1.000
_cell.angle_alpha   90.00
_cell.angle_beta   90.00
_cell.angle_gamma   90.00
#
_symmetry.space_group_name_H-M   'P 1'
#
loop_
_entity.id
_entity.type
_entity.pdbx_description
1 polymer ?
#
loop_
_entity_poly.entity_id
_entity_poly.type
_entity_poly.pdbx_seq_one_letter_code
_entity_poly.pdbx_strand_id
1 'polypeptide(L)'
;MTYVRKDYRLESEVIFPKINRDLLWVKVNGYSILNAYRQPASTGVLQYITNCTPPPLSIVGGDFNARHPAFEPGTDARNGGIELNQWSINNNMSFIGEPGEATHQAGHVIDLTFSNIPFATTEVAEDLHCGSDHFTLLTTIPARGRQPLDQFHYRVPTRRLHQFNALVELHLQAHPISPINTKADIESSIASLERTLWAALKGAGTPDRAKGHSAPWWTEDCVEAHSRHRAARNLAEPGTVPIETREFLAVVRKAKKEYWANRINNITTDEELYSLLGWHKLTPGQQDIPLIVNNQTISDPLEKAEALRVEILDRFSAEDDLPEPVWPTETPAGTLPWDTHIPMEEVERSTIGVSSTSPGTDRITVRLLKTCWAQVRTHIRSIFQKCLELCYFPTAWKTAEVAMIPKVGKKDRTSPRSMRPIALLSCLGKGLERVVARRLAWTAMTHEILSPQHVGALPKRSAMDLLASFTHDTQRAWALGKKVTMVTMDVQGAFDALLKNRLLVRMAKQGWPDLVLKFVNSFLTDRKVRVRLGKATTQCYTVACGTPQGSPLSPVLYTLYLAELLNQDTTRRFGYADDVCIYRASNSLDENVRLLAEDVRAINEWGAANKVAFAPEKLEMMHLTRQWDNYSPPCVVDDSLTITPITDQDDGVQPACRWLGVWFDRKLNFKRHVETRAATARKVAHHIRSLANTVNGPPASALRKAVTTCIMPCLLYGAEAWFEGRTKNPLTNRSDQPPVVSTRISWHLKALNQTLTIAARAILPAWKTYPGWALFRDAGLPSALIMLEEAKLRFALHLQVVDKNHPLTARIKISVIPKGRGAGGLQKPHSKVQRLGLILPTIPRHTLIAPHYSPGCRTDPTNGIAKAEAAKLFTKWWDTLTNQDVTIFSDGSEQRTDGERFVTYGYAIYQAQTQIAIGRGSLNPQSHVFDAEAVGAWRGLQHAIRLAPHGHRRLWMCIDSTSVIWGIRGNAPTSSQWAFLECQAAMAVFNIQVRWSPGHTGIIGNEAADRLADAEAKAPSQPYGMAAEPTASGVRSIAKSLLNAARQRWWDQTRTQMSAWYRQWELPYQTTKTPIELTLPRPVLAHLLAIRSRHGDFAWYHNKFRHDTAELNCSCGRLKTPEHMLFCRKTRRSFSRWPLRPSSPPSNMKEAVRYLKALLTEPEHFESLLELTKYFTTICRR
;
A
#
# COMPACT_ATOMS: atom_id res chain seq x y z
N MET A 1 34.20 -11.20 -4.74
CA MET A 1 32.77 -11.17 -5.13
C MET A 1 32.60 -12.07 -6.35
N THR A 2 31.59 -12.93 -6.38
CA THR A 2 31.35 -13.85 -7.50
C THR A 2 29.99 -13.54 -8.12
N TYR A 3 29.94 -13.43 -9.45
CA TYR A 3 28.72 -13.14 -10.19
C TYR A 3 28.46 -14.23 -11.21
N VAL A 4 27.24 -14.75 -11.23
CA VAL A 4 26.76 -15.62 -12.31
C VAL A 4 25.82 -14.82 -13.20
N ARG A 5 26.13 -14.77 -14.50
CA ARG A 5 25.26 -14.08 -15.48
C ARG A 5 23.89 -14.77 -15.48
N LYS A 6 22.82 -13.98 -15.34
CA LYS A 6 21.46 -14.50 -15.51
C LYS A 6 21.24 -14.84 -16.97
N ASP A 7 21.24 -16.13 -17.27
CA ASP A 7 20.89 -16.69 -18.56
C ASP A 7 19.92 -17.85 -18.34
N TYR A 8 19.02 -18.08 -19.29
CA TYR A 8 18.05 -19.17 -19.21
C TYR A 8 18.70 -20.55 -19.39
N ARG A 9 19.95 -20.61 -19.86
CA ARG A 9 20.73 -21.85 -20.02
C ARG A 9 21.60 -22.17 -18.80
N LEU A 10 21.61 -21.31 -17.78
CA LEU A 10 22.46 -21.44 -16.60
C LEU A 10 21.61 -21.67 -15.35
N GLU A 11 21.85 -22.80 -14.70
CA GLU A 11 21.44 -23.10 -13.33
C GLU A 11 22.63 -22.94 -12.41
N SER A 12 22.48 -22.16 -11.35
CA SER A 12 23.56 -21.89 -10.41
C SER A 12 23.08 -22.01 -8.97
N GLU A 13 23.83 -22.72 -8.15
CA GLU A 13 23.65 -22.89 -6.72
C GLU A 13 24.88 -22.34 -6.00
N VAL A 14 24.71 -21.67 -4.86
CA VAL A 14 25.83 -21.15 -4.06
C VAL A 14 25.96 -21.99 -2.80
N ILE A 15 27.17 -22.49 -2.54
CA ILE A 15 27.50 -23.29 -1.37
C ILE A 15 28.50 -22.49 -0.52
N PHE A 16 28.14 -22.20 0.73
CA PHE A 16 28.99 -21.46 1.65
C PHE A 16 29.76 -22.43 2.58
N PRO A 17 31.08 -22.61 2.40
CA PRO A 17 31.88 -23.31 3.40
C PRO A 17 31.96 -22.47 4.67
N LYS A 18 31.63 -23.07 5.83
CA LYS A 18 31.43 -22.44 7.15
C LYS A 18 32.66 -21.71 7.76
N ILE A 19 33.76 -21.50 7.02
CA ILE A 19 35.09 -21.20 7.60
C ILE A 19 35.62 -19.79 7.23
N ASN A 20 35.36 -19.23 6.04
CA ASN A 20 35.84 -17.89 5.66
C ASN A 20 34.99 -17.22 4.56
N ARG A 21 34.76 -15.89 4.65
CA ARG A 21 34.06 -15.06 3.65
C ARG A 21 34.79 -14.96 2.30
N ASP A 22 36.08 -15.31 2.29
CA ASP A 22 36.94 -15.21 1.11
C ASP A 22 36.93 -16.49 0.23
N LEU A 23 36.10 -17.47 0.60
CA LEU A 23 35.87 -18.71 -0.15
C LEU A 23 34.39 -18.82 -0.54
N LEU A 24 34.11 -19.15 -1.81
CA LEU A 24 32.74 -19.35 -2.27
C LEU A 24 32.66 -20.48 -3.29
N TRP A 25 31.93 -21.55 -2.96
CA TRP A 25 31.57 -22.58 -3.92
C TRP A 25 30.31 -22.14 -4.68
N VAL A 26 30.31 -22.36 -5.99
CA VAL A 26 29.17 -22.16 -6.87
C VAL A 26 29.05 -23.36 -7.78
N LYS A 27 27.92 -24.06 -7.74
CA LYS A 27 27.62 -25.13 -8.69
C LYS A 27 26.91 -24.54 -9.90
N VAL A 28 27.44 -24.68 -11.11
CA VAL A 28 26.81 -24.17 -12.34
C VAL A 28 26.59 -25.31 -13.33
N ASN A 29 25.34 -25.61 -13.69
CA ASN A 29 24.99 -26.70 -14.62
C ASN A 29 25.67 -28.06 -14.29
N GLY A 30 25.85 -28.36 -13.01
CA GLY A 30 26.52 -29.58 -12.53
C GLY A 30 28.02 -29.45 -12.25
N TYR A 31 28.67 -28.37 -12.66
CA TYR A 31 30.09 -28.10 -12.38
C TYR A 31 30.27 -27.39 -11.05
N SER A 32 31.22 -27.83 -10.21
CA SER A 32 31.50 -27.18 -8.92
C SER A 32 32.65 -26.18 -9.06
N ILE A 33 32.42 -24.90 -8.78
CA ILE A 33 33.41 -23.83 -8.96
C ILE A 33 33.71 -23.19 -7.61
N LEU A 34 34.92 -23.33 -7.10
CA LEU A 34 35.40 -22.60 -5.93
C LEU A 34 36.11 -21.33 -6.39
N ASN A 35 35.57 -20.18 -5.99
CA ASN A 35 36.27 -18.90 -6.06
C ASN A 35 36.98 -18.65 -4.72
N ALA A 36 38.30 -18.51 -4.78
CA ALA A 36 39.14 -18.24 -3.62
C ALA A 36 39.82 -16.88 -3.73
N TYR A 37 39.74 -16.09 -2.66
CA TYR A 37 40.60 -14.92 -2.47
C TYR A 37 41.46 -15.16 -1.24
N ARG A 38 42.77 -15.05 -1.38
CA ARG A 38 43.70 -15.17 -0.27
C ARG A 38 44.45 -13.85 -0.10
N GLN A 39 44.16 -13.14 0.98
CA GLN A 39 44.98 -11.98 1.37
C GLN A 39 46.43 -12.44 1.61
N PRO A 40 47.45 -11.66 1.19
CA PRO A 40 48.85 -11.95 1.50
C PRO A 40 49.06 -12.23 2.99
N ALA A 41 49.85 -13.27 3.31
CA ALA A 41 50.15 -13.77 4.66
C ALA A 41 49.00 -14.41 5.46
N SER A 42 47.78 -14.54 4.91
CA SER A 42 46.70 -15.30 5.56
C SER A 42 46.82 -16.81 5.33
N THR A 43 46.61 -17.63 6.36
CA THR A 43 46.73 -19.11 6.27
C THR A 43 45.40 -19.82 6.13
N GLY A 44 44.29 -19.23 6.57
CA GLY A 44 42.98 -19.93 6.66
C GLY A 44 42.39 -20.37 5.32
N VAL A 45 42.56 -19.58 4.25
CA VAL A 45 42.09 -19.94 2.89
C VAL A 45 42.89 -21.10 2.34
N LEU A 46 44.22 -21.04 2.48
CA LEU A 46 45.12 -22.08 2.01
C LEU A 46 44.89 -23.39 2.76
N GLN A 47 44.79 -23.36 4.10
CA GLN A 47 44.49 -24.52 4.93
C GLN A 47 43.16 -25.20 4.56
N TYR A 48 42.14 -24.42 4.22
CA TYR A 48 40.87 -24.98 3.75
C TYR A 48 41.06 -25.72 2.42
N ILE A 49 41.73 -25.08 1.46
CA ILE A 49 41.92 -25.66 0.11
C ILE A 49 42.77 -26.92 0.20
N THR A 50 43.92 -26.88 0.89
CA THR A 50 44.83 -28.03 1.00
C THR A 50 44.22 -29.22 1.73
N ASN A 51 43.20 -29.00 2.57
CA ASN A 51 42.46 -30.06 3.26
C ASN A 51 41.13 -30.43 2.55
N CYS A 52 40.80 -29.79 1.44
CA CYS A 52 39.57 -30.04 0.69
C CYS A 52 39.81 -31.12 -0.37
N THR A 53 38.85 -32.04 -0.52
CA THR A 53 38.80 -32.99 -1.63
C THR A 53 37.69 -32.57 -2.61
N PRO A 54 38.02 -31.91 -3.73
CA PRO A 54 37.01 -31.44 -4.69
C PRO A 54 36.26 -32.62 -5.34
N PRO A 55 34.94 -32.52 -5.53
CA PRO A 55 34.18 -33.55 -6.24
C PRO A 55 34.56 -33.61 -7.73
N PRO A 56 34.14 -34.65 -8.48
CA PRO A 56 34.26 -34.67 -9.95
C PRO A 56 33.62 -33.45 -10.59
N LEU A 57 34.16 -33.00 -11.73
CA LEU A 57 33.70 -31.82 -12.47
C LEU A 57 33.85 -30.50 -11.70
N SER A 58 35.01 -30.31 -11.06
CA SER A 58 35.34 -29.15 -10.24
C SER A 58 36.41 -28.24 -10.84
N ILE A 59 36.27 -26.95 -10.56
CA ILE A 59 37.26 -25.90 -10.79
C ILE A 59 37.53 -25.20 -9.46
N VAL A 60 38.80 -24.95 -9.15
CA VAL A 60 39.23 -24.16 -7.99
C VAL A 60 40.12 -23.05 -8.51
N GLY A 61 39.68 -21.80 -8.40
CA GLY A 61 40.44 -20.68 -8.95
C GLY A 61 40.19 -19.34 -8.27
N GLY A 62 41.11 -18.40 -8.49
CA GLY A 62 41.07 -17.04 -7.93
C GLY A 62 42.45 -16.51 -7.58
N ASP A 63 42.52 -15.50 -6.71
CA ASP A 63 43.78 -14.88 -6.28
C ASP A 63 44.33 -15.61 -5.05
N PHE A 64 45.40 -16.38 -5.23
CA PHE A 64 46.03 -17.18 -4.17
C PHE A 64 47.19 -16.45 -3.48
N ASN A 65 47.76 -15.41 -4.12
CA ASN A 65 49.00 -14.79 -3.67
C ASN A 65 50.11 -15.81 -3.32
N ALA A 66 50.16 -16.94 -4.04
CA ALA A 66 51.08 -18.06 -3.84
C ALA A 66 51.93 -18.30 -5.09
N ARG A 67 53.19 -18.71 -4.90
CA ARG A 67 54.16 -18.89 -6.01
C ARG A 67 54.83 -20.26 -5.90
N HIS A 68 55.00 -20.93 -7.03
CA HIS A 68 55.66 -22.24 -7.11
C HIS A 68 56.20 -22.46 -8.55
N PRO A 69 57.36 -23.13 -8.72
CA PRO A 69 57.93 -23.45 -10.03
C PRO A 69 56.98 -24.15 -11.02
N ALA A 70 55.99 -24.87 -10.51
CA ALA A 70 55.01 -25.61 -11.32
C ALA A 70 54.03 -24.69 -12.08
N PHE A 71 53.81 -23.46 -11.63
CA PHE A 71 52.91 -22.49 -12.25
C PHE A 71 53.65 -21.26 -12.76
N GLU A 72 54.78 -20.92 -12.13
CA GLU A 72 55.68 -19.82 -12.52
C GLU A 72 57.12 -20.38 -12.60
N PRO A 73 57.57 -20.88 -13.76
CA PRO A 73 58.91 -21.42 -13.91
C PRO A 73 60.00 -20.39 -13.56
N GLY A 74 60.98 -20.77 -12.74
CA GLY A 74 62.11 -19.90 -12.36
C GLY A 74 61.91 -19.06 -11.09
N THR A 75 60.81 -19.20 -10.34
CA THR A 75 60.67 -18.62 -8.99
C THR A 75 60.86 -19.65 -7.87
N ASP A 76 61.35 -19.20 -6.71
CA ASP A 76 61.25 -19.99 -5.47
C ASP A 76 59.79 -20.11 -5.03
N ALA A 77 59.46 -21.25 -4.40
CA ALA A 77 58.16 -21.44 -3.80
C ALA A 77 57.98 -20.50 -2.59
N ARG A 78 56.89 -19.73 -2.56
CA ARG A 78 56.58 -18.77 -1.50
C ARG A 78 55.09 -18.74 -1.18
N ASN A 79 54.76 -18.24 0.01
CA ASN A 79 53.40 -18.00 0.48
C ASN A 79 52.48 -19.25 0.43
N GLY A 80 53.06 -20.44 0.59
CA GLY A 80 52.31 -21.71 0.63
C GLY A 80 52.12 -22.41 -0.72
N GLY A 81 52.94 -22.08 -1.72
CA GLY A 81 52.88 -22.70 -3.06
C GLY A 81 53.28 -24.18 -3.09
N ILE A 82 54.10 -24.66 -2.15
CA ILE A 82 54.48 -26.08 -2.04
C ILE A 82 53.25 -26.91 -1.68
N GLU A 83 52.54 -26.50 -0.64
CA GLU A 83 51.35 -27.16 -0.11
C GLU A 83 50.22 -27.14 -1.15
N LEU A 84 50.05 -26.03 -1.87
CA LEU A 84 49.07 -25.92 -2.95
C LEU A 84 49.36 -26.88 -4.12
N ASN A 85 50.63 -26.99 -4.52
CA ASN A 85 51.04 -27.90 -5.58
C ASN A 85 50.93 -29.38 -5.17
N GLN A 86 51.27 -29.71 -3.91
CA GLN A 86 51.04 -31.07 -3.39
C GLN A 86 49.56 -31.42 -3.35
N TRP A 87 48.71 -30.48 -2.91
CA TRP A 87 47.26 -30.66 -2.92
C TRP A 87 46.71 -30.89 -4.33
N SER A 88 47.19 -30.13 -5.32
CA SER A 88 46.71 -30.24 -6.70
C SER A 88 47.02 -31.62 -7.30
N ILE A 89 48.21 -32.16 -7.01
CA ILE A 89 48.63 -33.52 -7.40
C ILE A 89 47.77 -34.57 -6.70
N ASN A 90 47.62 -34.48 -5.37
CA ASN A 90 46.90 -35.48 -4.57
C ASN A 90 45.41 -35.60 -4.91
N ASN A 91 44.80 -34.53 -5.45
CA ASN A 91 43.37 -34.47 -5.75
C ASN A 91 43.04 -34.51 -7.26
N ASN A 92 44.02 -34.81 -8.13
CA ASN A 92 43.86 -34.77 -9.60
C ASN A 92 43.32 -33.42 -10.11
N MET A 93 43.72 -32.33 -9.49
CA MET A 93 43.32 -30.97 -9.83
C MET A 93 44.45 -30.30 -10.63
N SER A 94 44.55 -30.61 -11.92
CA SER A 94 45.61 -30.05 -12.76
C SER A 94 45.52 -28.53 -12.83
N PHE A 95 46.66 -27.83 -12.77
CA PHE A 95 46.71 -26.43 -13.16
C PHE A 95 46.37 -26.32 -14.65
N ILE A 96 45.40 -25.47 -14.98
CA ILE A 96 44.85 -25.34 -16.34
C ILE A 96 45.15 -23.98 -16.98
N GLY A 97 46.05 -23.19 -16.39
CA GLY A 97 46.63 -22.00 -17.03
C GLY A 97 47.94 -22.32 -17.75
N GLU A 98 48.48 -21.36 -18.49
CA GLU A 98 49.78 -21.48 -19.14
C GLU A 98 50.91 -21.19 -18.12
N PRO A 99 51.82 -22.14 -17.82
CA PRO A 99 52.89 -21.91 -16.85
C PRO A 99 53.81 -20.75 -17.26
N GLY A 100 54.01 -19.79 -16.36
CA GLY A 100 54.83 -18.60 -16.60
C GLY A 100 54.10 -17.44 -17.28
N GLU A 101 52.85 -17.60 -17.72
CA GLU A 101 52.04 -16.50 -18.22
C GLU A 101 51.57 -15.62 -17.05
N ALA A 102 52.00 -14.35 -17.04
CA ALA A 102 51.72 -13.43 -15.95
C ALA A 102 50.21 -13.14 -15.80
N THR A 103 49.67 -13.35 -14.60
CA THR A 103 48.28 -13.04 -14.26
C THR A 103 48.12 -11.72 -13.49
N HIS A 104 49.25 -11.10 -13.13
CA HIS A 104 49.33 -9.78 -12.51
C HIS A 104 50.32 -8.86 -13.25
N GLN A 105 50.07 -7.54 -13.25
CA GLN A 105 50.88 -6.53 -13.94
C GLN A 105 52.37 -6.51 -13.52
N ALA A 106 52.69 -6.99 -12.32
CA ALA A 106 54.06 -7.13 -11.82
C ALA A 106 54.81 -8.35 -12.40
N GLY A 107 54.22 -9.09 -13.33
CA GLY A 107 54.85 -10.24 -13.99
C GLY A 107 54.72 -11.57 -13.24
N HIS A 108 53.81 -11.67 -12.25
CA HIS A 108 53.65 -12.88 -11.42
C HIS A 108 52.42 -13.70 -11.82
N VAL A 109 52.47 -15.01 -11.55
CA VAL A 109 51.37 -15.97 -11.74
C VAL A 109 50.73 -16.26 -10.39
N ILE A 110 49.90 -15.33 -9.90
CA ILE A 110 49.31 -15.40 -8.55
C ILE A 110 47.80 -15.67 -8.55
N ASP A 111 47.13 -15.35 -9.66
CA ASP A 111 45.79 -15.84 -9.96
C ASP A 111 45.90 -17.22 -10.60
N LEU A 112 45.48 -18.25 -9.87
CA LEU A 112 45.67 -19.65 -10.27
C LEU A 112 44.31 -20.31 -10.51
N THR A 113 44.24 -21.24 -11.46
CA THR A 113 43.04 -22.05 -11.73
C THR A 113 43.41 -23.51 -11.89
N PHE A 114 42.79 -24.36 -11.08
CA PHE A 114 42.95 -25.80 -11.08
C PHE A 114 41.64 -26.48 -11.46
N SER A 115 41.69 -27.60 -12.18
CA SER A 115 40.50 -28.33 -12.62
C SER A 115 40.75 -29.83 -12.73
N ASN A 116 39.71 -30.61 -12.40
CA ASN A 116 39.66 -32.05 -12.71
C ASN A 116 38.72 -32.35 -13.90
N ILE A 117 38.27 -31.31 -14.63
CA ILE A 117 37.47 -31.44 -15.84
C ILE A 117 38.42 -31.62 -17.03
N PRO A 118 38.30 -32.72 -17.80
CA PRO A 118 39.10 -32.92 -19.01
C PRO A 118 38.93 -31.77 -20.00
N PHE A 119 40.05 -31.30 -20.57
CA PHE A 119 40.12 -30.23 -21.57
C PHE A 119 39.59 -28.86 -21.12
N ALA A 120 39.43 -28.62 -19.82
CA ALA A 120 39.25 -27.27 -19.31
C ALA A 120 40.55 -26.49 -19.46
N THR A 121 40.46 -25.25 -19.95
CA THR A 121 41.62 -24.37 -20.15
C THR A 121 41.33 -23.00 -19.55
N THR A 122 42.37 -22.31 -19.11
CA THR A 122 42.32 -20.92 -18.67
C THR A 122 43.38 -20.14 -19.41
N GLU A 123 42.99 -19.03 -20.02
CA GLU A 123 43.89 -18.12 -20.72
C GLU A 123 43.73 -16.70 -20.19
N VAL A 124 44.76 -15.88 -20.36
CA VAL A 124 44.66 -14.44 -20.10
C VAL A 124 43.88 -13.77 -21.24
N ALA A 125 42.66 -13.34 -20.95
CA ALA A 125 41.79 -12.64 -21.90
C ALA A 125 42.12 -11.14 -21.93
N GLU A 126 43.13 -10.77 -22.72
CA GLU A 126 43.54 -9.38 -22.90
C GLU A 126 42.42 -8.49 -23.45
N ASP A 127 41.52 -9.05 -24.27
CA ASP A 127 40.41 -8.34 -24.90
C ASP A 127 39.33 -7.89 -23.91
N LEU A 128 39.30 -8.49 -22.71
CA LEU A 128 38.35 -8.22 -21.61
C LEU A 128 38.95 -7.33 -20.50
N HIS A 129 40.19 -6.86 -20.64
CA HIS A 129 40.87 -6.12 -19.60
C HIS A 129 40.18 -4.78 -19.24
N CYS A 130 39.95 -4.55 -17.95
CA CYS A 130 39.13 -3.42 -17.47
C CYS A 130 39.88 -2.36 -16.64
N GLY A 131 41.20 -2.31 -16.74
CA GLY A 131 42.07 -1.34 -16.03
C GLY A 131 42.52 -1.78 -14.63
N SER A 132 42.38 -3.07 -14.30
CA SER A 132 42.86 -3.71 -13.07
C SER A 132 44.37 -4.02 -13.11
N ASP A 133 45.01 -4.13 -11.96
CA ASP A 133 46.38 -4.64 -11.77
C ASP A 133 46.47 -6.18 -11.95
N HIS A 134 45.36 -6.89 -11.74
CA HIS A 134 45.18 -8.27 -12.18
C HIS A 134 44.64 -8.36 -13.61
N PHE A 135 45.16 -9.32 -14.39
CA PHE A 135 44.63 -9.62 -15.72
C PHE A 135 43.31 -10.41 -15.63
N THR A 136 42.49 -10.34 -16.69
CA THR A 136 41.22 -11.07 -16.73
C THR A 136 41.47 -12.50 -17.19
N LEU A 137 41.15 -13.48 -16.37
CA LEU A 137 41.26 -14.89 -16.72
C LEU A 137 39.95 -15.41 -17.33
N LEU A 138 40.03 -16.03 -18.50
CA LEU A 138 38.92 -16.69 -19.16
C LEU A 138 39.10 -18.20 -19.08
N THR A 139 38.29 -18.85 -18.25
CA THR A 139 38.24 -20.31 -18.17
C THR A 139 37.15 -20.87 -19.08
N THR A 140 37.54 -21.74 -20.02
CA THR A 140 36.63 -22.41 -20.95
C THR A 140 36.40 -23.87 -20.53
N ILE A 141 35.13 -24.29 -20.50
CA ILE A 141 34.71 -25.66 -20.19
C ILE A 141 34.05 -26.28 -21.44
N PRO A 142 34.44 -27.49 -21.87
CA PRO A 142 34.06 -28.03 -23.19
C PRO A 142 32.60 -28.48 -23.37
N ALA A 143 31.72 -28.45 -22.35
CA ALA A 143 30.34 -28.93 -22.49
C ALA A 143 29.28 -27.81 -22.50
N ARG A 144 28.25 -27.98 -23.36
CA ARG A 144 27.03 -27.17 -23.30
C ARG A 144 26.05 -27.83 -22.33
N GLY A 145 25.90 -27.26 -21.12
CA GLY A 145 24.77 -27.61 -20.26
C GLY A 145 23.45 -27.54 -21.02
N ARG A 146 22.65 -28.62 -20.99
CA ARG A 146 21.31 -28.67 -21.59
C ARG A 146 20.28 -28.37 -20.52
N GLN A 147 19.33 -27.48 -20.81
CA GLN A 147 18.09 -27.35 -20.04
C GLN A 147 16.87 -27.71 -20.90
N PRO A 148 15.86 -28.39 -20.33
CA PRO A 148 14.57 -28.56 -20.97
C PRO A 148 13.80 -27.22 -21.00
N LEU A 149 13.10 -26.97 -22.13
CA LEU A 149 12.44 -25.69 -22.44
C LEU A 149 11.02 -25.57 -21.82
N ASP A 150 10.63 -26.51 -20.98
CA ASP A 150 9.28 -26.70 -20.44
C ASP A 150 8.95 -25.81 -19.22
N GLN A 151 9.95 -25.13 -18.64
CA GLN A 151 9.79 -24.31 -17.42
C GLN A 151 9.41 -22.83 -17.66
N PHE A 152 9.21 -22.35 -18.90
CA PHE A 152 9.02 -20.91 -19.16
C PHE A 152 7.59 -20.40 -18.90
N HIS A 153 7.51 -19.22 -18.24
CA HIS A 153 6.28 -18.44 -18.16
C HIS A 153 5.94 -17.79 -19.50
N TYR A 154 4.65 -17.63 -19.84
CA TYR A 154 4.23 -16.87 -21.02
C TYR A 154 3.84 -15.44 -20.63
N ARG A 155 4.33 -14.45 -21.38
CA ARG A 155 3.95 -13.04 -21.21
C ARG A 155 3.25 -12.52 -22.45
N VAL A 156 2.06 -11.94 -22.26
CA VAL A 156 1.36 -11.18 -23.31
C VAL A 156 1.71 -9.69 -23.16
N PRO A 157 2.37 -9.05 -24.13
CA PRO A 157 2.61 -7.61 -24.10
C PRO A 157 1.29 -6.84 -24.33
N THR A 158 1.19 -5.60 -23.82
CA THR A 158 -0.04 -4.78 -23.91
C THR A 158 -0.55 -4.65 -25.34
N ARG A 159 0.36 -4.47 -26.30
CA ARG A 159 0.05 -4.38 -27.74
C ARG A 159 -0.63 -5.62 -28.34
N ARG A 160 -0.56 -6.79 -27.69
CA ARG A 160 -1.17 -8.05 -28.15
C ARG A 160 -2.40 -8.46 -27.33
N LEU A 161 -2.88 -7.61 -26.43
CA LEU A 161 -4.09 -7.91 -25.64
C LEU A 161 -5.34 -8.04 -26.52
N HIS A 162 -5.47 -7.23 -27.58
CA HIS A 162 -6.56 -7.36 -28.55
C HIS A 162 -6.55 -8.72 -29.27
N GLN A 163 -5.36 -9.20 -29.66
CA GLN A 163 -5.18 -10.51 -30.27
C GLN A 163 -5.55 -11.64 -29.31
N PHE A 164 -5.16 -11.52 -28.03
CA PHE A 164 -5.59 -12.46 -26.99
C PHE A 164 -7.13 -12.50 -26.87
N ASN A 165 -7.80 -11.35 -26.85
CA ASN A 165 -9.27 -11.28 -26.81
C ASN A 165 -9.92 -11.98 -28.01
N ALA A 166 -9.47 -11.68 -29.22
CA ALA A 166 -9.99 -12.28 -30.45
C ALA A 166 -9.78 -13.81 -30.49
N LEU A 167 -8.63 -14.29 -30.01
CA LEU A 167 -8.37 -15.73 -29.89
C LEU A 167 -9.32 -16.39 -28.89
N VAL A 168 -9.57 -15.77 -27.72
CA VAL A 168 -10.52 -16.32 -26.75
C VAL A 168 -11.92 -16.43 -27.36
N GLU A 169 -12.37 -15.39 -28.06
CA GLU A 169 -13.68 -15.38 -28.74
C GLU A 169 -13.79 -16.51 -29.78
N LEU A 170 -12.78 -16.66 -30.64
CA LEU A 170 -12.75 -17.71 -31.67
C LEU A 170 -12.76 -19.12 -31.06
N HIS A 171 -12.02 -19.35 -29.97
CA HIS A 171 -12.02 -20.65 -29.30
C HIS A 171 -13.36 -20.96 -28.64
N LEU A 172 -14.03 -19.96 -28.04
CA LEU A 172 -15.36 -20.12 -27.44
C LEU A 172 -16.45 -20.36 -28.48
N GLN A 173 -16.33 -19.76 -29.67
CA GLN A 173 -17.24 -20.03 -30.80
C GLN A 173 -17.05 -21.46 -31.33
N ALA A 174 -15.81 -21.92 -31.44
CA ALA A 174 -15.50 -23.29 -31.90
C ALA A 174 -15.87 -24.36 -30.86
N HIS A 175 -15.83 -24.03 -29.57
CA HIS A 175 -16.10 -24.95 -28.46
C HIS A 175 -17.10 -24.31 -27.48
N PRO A 176 -18.39 -24.24 -27.84
CA PRO A 176 -19.40 -23.68 -26.97
C PRO A 176 -19.47 -24.47 -25.66
N ILE A 177 -19.71 -23.77 -24.56
CA ILE A 177 -19.77 -24.40 -23.25
C ILE A 177 -21.15 -25.03 -23.03
N SER A 178 -21.16 -26.31 -22.66
CA SER A 178 -22.34 -27.05 -22.23
C SER A 178 -23.02 -26.45 -20.98
N PRO A 179 -24.33 -26.69 -20.80
CA PRO A 179 -25.03 -26.38 -19.56
C PRO A 179 -24.40 -27.06 -18.35
N ILE A 180 -24.47 -26.41 -17.19
CA ILE A 180 -23.87 -26.91 -15.94
C ILE A 180 -25.00 -27.30 -14.98
N ASN A 181 -25.14 -28.59 -14.70
CA ASN A 181 -26.18 -29.10 -13.78
C ASN A 181 -25.59 -29.94 -12.64
N THR A 182 -24.45 -30.57 -12.86
CA THR A 182 -23.78 -31.46 -11.90
C THR A 182 -22.40 -30.94 -11.50
N LYS A 183 -21.81 -31.54 -10.45
CA LYS A 183 -20.43 -31.25 -10.04
C LYS A 183 -19.42 -31.62 -11.13
N ALA A 184 -19.67 -32.68 -11.89
CA ALA A 184 -18.83 -33.09 -13.01
C ALA A 184 -18.87 -32.06 -14.16
N ASP A 185 -20.04 -31.46 -14.43
CA ASP A 185 -20.18 -30.41 -15.45
C ASP A 185 -19.40 -29.15 -15.07
N ILE A 186 -19.32 -28.81 -13.77
CA ILE A 186 -18.49 -27.71 -13.26
C ILE A 186 -17.01 -27.96 -13.59
N GLU A 187 -16.50 -29.15 -13.29
CA GLU A 187 -15.10 -29.51 -13.57
C GLU A 187 -14.79 -29.48 -15.07
N SER A 188 -15.67 -30.09 -15.88
CA SER A 188 -15.53 -30.09 -17.34
C SER A 188 -15.55 -28.67 -17.93
N SER A 189 -16.43 -27.81 -17.43
CA SER A 189 -16.55 -26.41 -17.83
C SER A 189 -15.30 -25.60 -17.51
N ILE A 190 -14.75 -25.76 -16.30
CA ILE A 190 -13.53 -25.07 -15.88
C ILE A 190 -12.34 -25.56 -16.72
N ALA A 191 -12.22 -26.87 -16.94
CA ALA A 191 -11.16 -27.43 -17.78
C ALA A 191 -11.24 -26.88 -19.22
N SER A 192 -12.44 -26.75 -19.78
CA SER A 192 -12.66 -26.15 -21.10
C SER A 192 -12.27 -24.67 -21.14
N LEU A 193 -12.68 -23.89 -20.13
CA LEU A 193 -12.34 -22.48 -20.01
C LEU A 193 -10.83 -22.26 -19.84
N GLU A 194 -10.17 -23.02 -18.97
CA GLU A 194 -8.73 -22.94 -18.77
C GLU A 194 -7.97 -23.33 -20.04
N ARG A 195 -8.38 -24.39 -20.74
CA ARG A 195 -7.80 -24.78 -22.03
C ARG A 195 -7.92 -23.66 -23.07
N THR A 196 -9.09 -23.03 -23.16
CA THR A 196 -9.35 -21.90 -24.06
C THR A 196 -8.44 -20.72 -23.75
N LEU A 197 -8.38 -20.31 -22.48
CA LEU A 197 -7.54 -19.19 -22.05
C LEU A 197 -6.05 -19.48 -22.25
N TRP A 198 -5.63 -20.73 -22.05
CA TRP A 198 -4.25 -21.14 -22.20
C TRP A 198 -3.82 -21.26 -23.67
N ALA A 199 -4.70 -21.75 -24.55
CA ALA A 199 -4.48 -21.75 -25.99
C ALA A 199 -4.32 -20.30 -26.53
N ALA A 200 -5.21 -19.39 -26.13
CA ALA A 200 -5.10 -17.98 -26.46
C ALA A 200 -3.82 -17.34 -25.88
N LEU A 201 -3.44 -17.71 -24.64
CA LEU A 201 -2.21 -17.24 -24.01
C LEU A 201 -0.96 -17.68 -24.78
N LYS A 202 -0.93 -18.94 -25.25
CA LYS A 202 0.15 -19.44 -26.11
C LYS A 202 0.20 -18.74 -27.46
N GLY A 203 -0.95 -18.53 -28.10
CA GLY A 203 -1.04 -17.89 -29.41
C GLY A 203 -0.64 -16.40 -29.40
N ALA A 204 -1.02 -15.66 -28.36
CA ALA A 204 -0.71 -14.23 -28.25
C ALA A 204 0.60 -13.93 -27.49
N GLY A 205 1.04 -14.85 -26.62
CA GLY A 205 2.16 -14.66 -25.70
C GLY A 205 3.51 -15.07 -26.26
N THR A 206 4.58 -14.68 -25.56
CA THR A 206 5.95 -15.15 -25.81
C THR A 206 6.52 -15.77 -24.54
N PRO A 207 7.34 -16.84 -24.64
CA PRO A 207 8.06 -17.38 -23.49
C PRO A 207 8.96 -16.31 -22.84
N ASP A 208 8.92 -16.21 -21.52
CA ASP A 208 9.72 -15.31 -20.71
C ASP A 208 11.16 -15.84 -20.63
N ARG A 209 11.89 -15.62 -21.71
CA ARG A 209 13.32 -15.89 -21.79
C ARG A 209 14.01 -14.73 -21.10
N ALA A 210 14.42 -14.91 -19.85
CA ALA A 210 15.23 -13.94 -19.11
C ALA A 210 16.55 -13.70 -19.88
N LYS A 211 16.53 -12.76 -20.84
CA LYS A 211 17.70 -12.37 -21.60
C LYS A 211 18.58 -11.51 -20.71
N GLY A 212 19.86 -11.83 -20.61
CA GLY A 212 20.83 -10.90 -20.05
C GLY A 212 20.78 -9.60 -20.85
N HIS A 213 20.41 -8.50 -20.20
CA HIS A 213 20.48 -7.18 -20.81
C HIS A 213 21.93 -6.73 -20.82
N SER A 214 22.43 -6.26 -21.97
CA SER A 214 23.66 -5.47 -21.99
C SER A 214 23.50 -4.27 -21.05
N ALA A 215 24.61 -3.80 -20.48
CA ALA A 215 24.59 -2.62 -19.66
C ALA A 215 24.02 -1.45 -20.48
N PRO A 216 22.84 -0.90 -20.12
CA PRO A 216 22.15 0.08 -20.96
C PRO A 216 22.87 1.44 -21.00
N TRP A 217 23.89 1.62 -20.16
CA TRP A 217 24.79 2.78 -20.13
C TRP A 217 26.08 2.57 -20.94
N TRP A 218 26.28 1.41 -21.58
CA TRP A 218 27.44 1.14 -22.45
C TRP A 218 27.19 1.74 -23.84
N THR A 219 27.73 2.93 -24.07
CA THR A 219 27.54 3.71 -25.30
C THR A 219 28.62 3.41 -26.35
N GLU A 220 28.45 3.94 -27.56
CA GLU A 220 29.44 3.86 -28.63
C GLU A 220 30.78 4.53 -28.23
N ASP A 221 30.74 5.68 -27.54
CA ASP A 221 31.92 6.29 -26.93
C ASP A 221 32.66 5.34 -25.95
N CYS A 222 31.92 4.50 -25.21
CA CYS A 222 32.54 3.52 -24.31
C CYS A 222 33.25 2.42 -25.11
N VAL A 223 32.66 2.00 -26.24
CA VAL A 223 33.26 1.02 -27.17
C VAL A 223 34.55 1.60 -27.76
N GLU A 224 34.51 2.84 -28.25
CA GLU A 224 35.67 3.49 -28.85
C GLU A 224 36.80 3.69 -27.83
N ALA A 225 36.48 4.21 -26.64
CA ALA A 225 37.46 4.40 -25.58
C ALA A 225 38.05 3.07 -25.08
N HIS A 226 37.25 2.00 -25.04
CA HIS A 226 37.71 0.65 -24.71
C HIS A 226 38.68 0.10 -25.77
N SER A 227 38.39 0.30 -27.06
CA SER A 227 39.27 -0.10 -28.16
C SER A 227 40.62 0.64 -28.10
N ARG A 228 40.62 1.95 -27.83
CA ARG A 228 41.86 2.72 -27.64
C ARG A 228 42.65 2.26 -26.41
N HIS A 229 41.97 2.03 -25.29
CA HIS A 229 42.58 1.46 -24.07
C HIS A 229 43.29 0.14 -24.38
N ARG A 230 42.65 -0.76 -25.14
CA ARG A 230 43.22 -2.04 -25.54
C ARG A 230 44.46 -1.87 -26.41
N ALA A 231 44.38 -1.05 -27.46
CA ALA A 231 45.50 -0.82 -28.36
C ALA A 231 46.72 -0.22 -27.63
N ALA A 232 46.49 0.75 -26.73
CA ALA A 232 47.55 1.37 -25.95
C ALA A 232 48.17 0.41 -24.92
N ARG A 233 47.36 -0.48 -24.33
CA ARG A 233 47.86 -1.50 -23.39
C ARG A 233 48.79 -2.50 -24.08
N ASN A 234 48.44 -2.96 -25.27
CA ASN A 234 49.24 -3.94 -26.00
C ASN A 234 50.60 -3.39 -26.45
N LEU A 235 50.78 -2.06 -26.41
CA LEU A 235 52.03 -1.37 -26.73
C LEU A 235 52.79 -0.89 -25.47
N ALA A 236 52.21 -1.03 -24.28
CA ALA A 236 52.77 -0.49 -23.05
C ALA A 236 53.77 -1.45 -22.38
N GLU A 237 54.81 -0.90 -21.74
CA GLU A 237 55.75 -1.70 -20.97
C GLU A 237 55.06 -2.31 -19.72
N PRO A 238 55.43 -3.55 -19.32
CA PRO A 238 54.91 -4.19 -18.12
C PRO A 238 55.00 -3.28 -16.88
N GLY A 239 53.88 -3.08 -16.19
CA GLY A 239 53.78 -2.23 -15.00
C GLY A 239 53.45 -0.75 -15.25
N THR A 240 53.34 -0.30 -16.50
CA THR A 240 52.89 1.07 -16.84
C THR A 240 51.39 1.12 -17.16
N VAL A 241 50.68 2.14 -16.67
CA VAL A 241 49.24 2.34 -16.95
C VAL A 241 49.07 3.43 -18.02
N PRO A 242 48.64 3.09 -19.25
CA PRO A 242 48.44 4.06 -20.32
C PRO A 242 47.43 5.16 -19.96
N ILE A 243 47.60 6.36 -20.51
CA ILE A 243 46.70 7.49 -20.26
C ILE A 243 45.27 7.18 -20.72
N GLU A 244 45.14 6.40 -21.79
CA GLU A 244 43.91 5.88 -22.38
C GLU A 244 43.11 5.03 -21.39
N THR A 245 43.77 4.40 -20.41
CA THR A 245 43.10 3.69 -19.31
C THR A 245 42.30 4.67 -18.44
N ARG A 246 42.88 5.83 -18.12
CA ARG A 246 42.19 6.86 -17.32
C ARG A 246 41.06 7.50 -18.13
N GLU A 247 41.26 7.70 -19.43
CA GLU A 247 40.24 8.21 -20.35
C GLU A 247 39.05 7.25 -20.47
N PHE A 248 39.30 5.96 -20.71
CA PHE A 248 38.26 4.92 -20.73
C PHE A 248 37.44 4.91 -19.44
N LEU A 249 38.10 4.90 -18.28
CA LEU A 249 37.41 4.95 -16.98
C LEU A 249 36.63 6.27 -16.77
N ALA A 250 37.10 7.38 -17.33
CA ALA A 250 36.37 8.65 -17.30
C ALA A 250 35.11 8.62 -18.19
N VAL A 251 35.22 8.09 -19.41
CA VAL A 251 34.10 7.92 -20.36
C VAL A 251 33.04 6.99 -19.76
N VAL A 252 33.43 5.84 -19.21
CA VAL A 252 32.48 4.91 -18.55
C VAL A 252 31.78 5.57 -17.36
N ARG A 253 32.50 6.34 -16.53
CA ARG A 253 31.89 7.08 -15.41
C ARG A 253 30.90 8.14 -15.90
N LYS A 254 31.22 8.86 -16.98
CA LYS A 254 30.35 9.84 -17.62
C LYS A 254 29.09 9.19 -18.17
N ALA A 255 29.22 8.13 -18.98
CA ALA A 255 28.10 7.41 -19.58
C ALA A 255 27.16 6.81 -18.52
N LYS A 256 27.70 6.21 -17.45
CA LYS A 256 26.92 5.75 -16.29
C LYS A 256 26.13 6.90 -15.66
N LYS A 257 26.79 8.04 -15.39
CA LYS A 257 26.17 9.20 -14.75
C LYS A 257 25.04 9.77 -15.61
N GLU A 258 25.26 9.93 -16.91
CA GLU A 258 24.28 10.48 -17.87
C GLU A 258 23.08 9.54 -18.03
N TYR A 259 23.30 8.24 -18.19
CA TYR A 259 22.21 7.26 -18.26
C TYR A 259 21.28 7.32 -17.04
N TRP A 260 21.85 7.30 -15.83
CA TRP A 260 21.04 7.37 -14.61
C TRP A 260 20.39 8.75 -14.42
N ALA A 261 21.07 9.84 -14.78
CA ALA A 261 20.48 11.17 -14.77
C ALA A 261 19.28 11.27 -15.72
N ASN A 262 19.40 10.78 -16.95
CA ASN A 262 18.32 10.76 -17.94
C ASN A 262 17.13 9.92 -17.45
N ARG A 263 17.39 8.73 -16.89
CA ARG A 263 16.33 7.88 -16.32
C ARG A 263 15.57 8.54 -15.17
N ILE A 264 16.26 9.34 -14.35
CA ILE A 264 15.67 10.03 -13.20
C ILE A 264 14.94 11.32 -13.63
N ASN A 265 15.52 12.08 -14.56
CA ASN A 265 14.97 13.35 -15.03
C ASN A 265 13.71 13.15 -15.89
N ASN A 266 13.66 12.08 -16.68
CA ASN A 266 12.59 11.83 -17.67
C ASN A 266 11.45 10.96 -17.13
N ILE A 267 11.23 10.93 -15.81
CA ILE A 267 10.09 10.21 -15.23
C ILE A 267 8.80 10.94 -15.62
N THR A 268 7.93 10.24 -16.32
CA THR A 268 6.62 10.76 -16.73
C THR A 268 5.46 10.00 -16.10
N THR A 269 5.70 8.75 -15.67
CA THR A 269 4.66 7.86 -15.16
C THR A 269 4.80 7.54 -13.68
N ASP A 270 3.68 7.18 -13.05
CA ASP A 270 3.66 6.71 -11.66
C ASP A 270 4.44 5.40 -11.47
N GLU A 271 4.38 4.49 -12.45
CA GLU A 271 5.05 3.20 -12.38
C GLU A 271 6.57 3.35 -12.30
N GLU A 272 7.14 4.22 -13.13
CA GLU A 272 8.57 4.57 -13.10
C GLU A 272 8.97 5.21 -11.76
N LEU A 273 8.16 6.15 -11.27
CA LEU A 273 8.37 6.80 -9.98
C LEU A 273 8.43 5.78 -8.84
N TYR A 274 7.42 4.90 -8.74
CA TYR A 274 7.37 3.91 -7.65
C TYR A 274 8.43 2.82 -7.78
N SER A 275 8.86 2.49 -9.00
CA SER A 275 10.01 1.60 -9.24
C SER A 275 11.30 2.18 -8.67
N LEU A 276 11.56 3.47 -8.91
CA LEU A 276 12.72 4.19 -8.35
C LEU A 276 12.64 4.38 -6.84
N LEU A 277 11.45 4.65 -6.32
CA LEU A 277 11.24 4.70 -4.87
C LEU A 277 11.51 3.33 -4.25
N GLY A 278 11.19 2.23 -4.93
CA GLY A 278 11.49 0.86 -4.49
C GLY A 278 12.96 0.59 -4.19
N TRP A 279 13.89 1.39 -4.73
CA TRP A 279 15.32 1.22 -4.52
C TRP A 279 15.77 1.37 -3.07
N HIS A 280 15.04 2.13 -2.23
CA HIS A 280 15.36 2.18 -0.79
C HIS A 280 15.13 0.84 -0.05
N LYS A 281 14.38 -0.08 -0.67
CA LYS A 281 14.10 -1.43 -0.14
C LYS A 281 14.98 -2.50 -0.77
N LEU A 282 15.77 -2.16 -1.79
CA LEU A 282 16.69 -3.10 -2.41
C LEU A 282 17.85 -3.33 -1.43
N THR A 283 17.76 -4.44 -0.70
CA THR A 283 18.92 -5.06 -0.08
C THR A 283 19.85 -5.52 -1.22
N PRO A 284 21.19 -5.50 -1.04
CA PRO A 284 22.08 -6.28 -1.90
C PRO A 284 21.48 -7.66 -2.13
N GLY A 285 21.53 -8.16 -3.37
CA GLY A 285 20.80 -9.36 -3.81
C GLY A 285 20.81 -10.46 -2.75
N GLN A 286 19.65 -11.08 -2.52
CA GLN A 286 19.50 -12.15 -1.52
C GLN A 286 20.66 -13.14 -1.64
N GLN A 287 21.59 -13.12 -0.68
CA GLN A 287 22.46 -14.27 -0.48
C GLN A 287 21.55 -15.46 -0.20
N ASP A 288 21.78 -16.55 -0.91
CA ASP A 288 21.09 -17.81 -0.69
C ASP A 288 21.59 -18.42 0.63
N ILE A 289 20.93 -18.03 1.72
CA ILE A 289 21.32 -18.44 3.08
C ILE A 289 20.82 -19.87 3.31
N PRO A 290 21.64 -20.78 3.86
CA PRO A 290 21.21 -22.15 4.17
C PRO A 290 20.13 -22.18 5.26
N LEU A 291 19.28 -23.21 5.25
CA LEU A 291 18.32 -23.46 6.32
C LEU A 291 18.95 -24.34 7.39
N ILE A 292 18.64 -24.09 8.66
CA ILE A 292 19.02 -24.95 9.77
C ILE A 292 17.77 -25.60 10.34
N VAL A 293 17.69 -26.93 10.24
CA VAL A 293 16.61 -27.76 10.78
C VAL A 293 17.24 -28.88 11.58
N ASN A 294 16.85 -29.08 12.84
CA ASN A 294 17.41 -30.11 13.72
C ASN A 294 18.96 -30.15 13.75
N ASN A 295 19.59 -28.97 13.84
CA ASN A 295 21.05 -28.77 13.76
C ASN A 295 21.74 -29.19 12.45
N GLN A 296 20.98 -29.63 11.44
CA GLN A 296 21.49 -29.91 10.10
C GLN A 296 21.37 -28.68 9.20
N THR A 297 22.39 -28.43 8.37
CA THR A 297 22.45 -27.28 7.46
C THR A 297 22.05 -27.72 6.05
N ILE A 298 20.88 -27.26 5.57
CA ILE A 298 20.31 -27.61 4.26
C ILE A 298 20.58 -26.45 3.29
N SER A 299 21.32 -26.73 2.21
CA SER A 299 21.74 -25.72 1.23
C SER A 299 21.05 -25.87 -0.13
N ASP A 300 20.68 -27.10 -0.52
CA ASP A 300 20.02 -27.37 -1.80
C ASP A 300 18.62 -26.70 -1.87
N PRO A 301 18.28 -25.99 -2.96
CA PRO A 301 17.00 -25.28 -3.07
C PRO A 301 15.75 -26.18 -3.00
N LEU A 302 15.81 -27.42 -3.51
CA LEU A 302 14.70 -28.36 -3.50
C LEU A 302 14.55 -29.00 -2.12
N GLU A 303 15.66 -29.44 -1.50
CA GLU A 303 15.68 -29.92 -0.11
C GLU A 303 15.24 -28.85 0.88
N LYS A 304 15.64 -27.58 0.67
CA LYS A 304 15.12 -26.44 1.44
C LYS A 304 13.61 -26.30 1.28
N ALA A 305 13.10 -26.41 0.06
CA ALA A 305 11.67 -26.31 -0.21
C ALA A 305 10.90 -27.45 0.49
N GLU A 306 11.45 -28.67 0.51
CA GLU A 306 10.89 -29.82 1.19
C GLU A 306 10.95 -29.70 2.72
N ALA A 307 12.07 -29.25 3.28
CA ALA A 307 12.19 -28.97 4.70
C ALA A 307 11.22 -27.87 5.16
N LEU A 308 11.05 -26.81 4.36
CA LEU A 308 10.05 -25.77 4.64
C LEU A 308 8.62 -26.31 4.54
N ARG A 309 8.34 -27.26 3.64
CA ARG A 309 7.03 -27.93 3.55
C ARG A 309 6.73 -28.64 4.87
N VAL A 310 7.65 -29.50 5.33
CA VAL A 310 7.48 -30.29 6.56
C VAL A 310 7.31 -29.37 7.78
N GLU A 311 8.23 -28.43 7.98
CA GLU A 311 8.27 -27.59 9.19
C GLU A 311 7.12 -26.56 9.27
N ILE A 312 6.60 -26.10 8.12
CA ILE A 312 5.62 -25.01 8.09
C ILE A 312 4.20 -25.52 7.84
N LEU A 313 4.02 -26.47 6.91
CA LEU A 313 2.71 -26.90 6.39
C LEU A 313 2.21 -28.23 6.98
N ASP A 314 3.10 -29.13 7.44
CA ASP A 314 2.74 -30.45 7.99
C ASP A 314 2.75 -30.49 9.53
N ARG A 315 2.36 -29.41 10.20
CA ARG A 315 2.42 -29.35 11.68
C ARG A 315 1.35 -30.19 12.39
N PHE A 316 0.20 -30.41 11.76
CA PHE A 316 -0.88 -31.23 12.31
C PHE A 316 -1.28 -32.30 11.31
N SER A 317 -1.67 -33.46 11.82
CA SER A 317 -2.18 -34.57 11.02
C SER A 317 -3.71 -34.56 10.98
N ALA A 318 -4.30 -35.46 10.18
CA ALA A 318 -5.76 -35.65 10.18
C ALA A 318 -6.28 -36.18 11.54
N GLU A 319 -5.43 -36.85 12.33
CA GLU A 319 -5.77 -37.42 13.64
C GLU A 319 -5.94 -36.35 14.73
N ASP A 320 -5.42 -35.13 14.50
CA ASP A 320 -5.60 -34.00 15.41
C ASP A 320 -7.01 -33.38 15.36
N ASP A 321 -7.76 -33.66 14.29
CA ASP A 321 -9.12 -33.17 14.09
C ASP A 321 -10.17 -34.10 14.72
N LEU A 322 -11.43 -33.66 14.75
CA LEU A 322 -12.54 -34.50 15.20
C LEU A 322 -12.78 -35.63 14.17
N PRO A 323 -13.07 -36.87 14.61
CA PRO A 323 -13.35 -37.98 13.70
C PRO A 323 -14.62 -37.72 12.88
N GLU A 324 -14.66 -38.22 11.65
CA GLU A 324 -15.89 -38.21 10.84
C GLU A 324 -16.89 -39.29 11.34
N PRO A 325 -18.22 -39.08 11.24
CA PRO A 325 -18.90 -37.90 10.71
C PRO A 325 -19.14 -36.83 11.79
N VAL A 326 -18.96 -35.59 11.39
CA VAL A 326 -18.96 -34.43 12.29
C VAL A 326 -20.35 -33.78 12.34
N TRP A 327 -21.26 -34.21 11.47
CA TRP A 327 -22.58 -33.61 11.33
C TRP A 327 -23.48 -34.17 12.43
N PRO A 328 -24.01 -33.32 13.34
CA PRO A 328 -25.06 -33.76 14.24
C PRO A 328 -26.25 -34.21 13.38
N THR A 329 -26.70 -35.44 13.54
CA THR A 329 -27.90 -35.97 12.89
C THR A 329 -29.15 -35.13 13.21
N GLU A 330 -29.09 -34.33 14.27
CA GLU A 330 -30.15 -33.48 14.82
C GLU A 330 -29.74 -31.99 14.92
N THR A 331 -29.06 -31.45 13.90
CA THR A 331 -28.78 -29.99 13.91
C THR A 331 -30.08 -29.22 13.66
N PRO A 332 -30.45 -28.21 14.49
CA PRO A 332 -31.54 -27.32 14.15
C PRO A 332 -31.27 -26.65 12.79
N ALA A 333 -32.32 -26.42 12.00
CA ALA A 333 -32.21 -25.69 10.74
C ALA A 333 -31.44 -24.38 10.97
N GLY A 334 -30.36 -24.15 10.22
CA GLY A 334 -29.50 -22.99 10.40
C GLY A 334 -30.32 -21.69 10.40
N THR A 335 -30.08 -20.83 11.39
CA THR A 335 -30.89 -19.63 11.65
C THR A 335 -30.44 -18.41 10.84
N LEU A 336 -29.25 -18.44 10.24
CA LEU A 336 -28.68 -17.31 9.51
C LEU A 336 -29.13 -17.28 8.03
N PRO A 337 -29.37 -16.09 7.45
CA PRO A 337 -29.76 -15.98 6.06
C PRO A 337 -28.58 -16.29 5.13
N TRP A 338 -28.85 -17.06 4.07
CA TRP A 338 -27.91 -17.31 2.99
C TRP A 338 -28.63 -17.40 1.65
N ASP A 339 -28.25 -16.52 0.73
CA ASP A 339 -28.73 -16.54 -0.65
C ASP A 339 -27.66 -17.17 -1.55
N THR A 340 -28.06 -18.06 -2.45
CA THR A 340 -27.20 -18.68 -3.46
C THR A 340 -27.21 -17.93 -4.78
N HIS A 341 -28.17 -17.02 -5.03
CA HIS A 341 -28.23 -16.22 -6.24
C HIS A 341 -27.04 -15.25 -6.31
N ILE A 342 -26.38 -15.17 -7.47
CA ILE A 342 -25.23 -14.27 -7.71
C ILE A 342 -25.47 -13.38 -8.94
N PRO A 343 -25.63 -12.06 -8.75
CA PRO A 343 -25.74 -11.12 -9.86
C PRO A 343 -24.41 -10.96 -10.61
N MET A 344 -24.48 -10.63 -11.90
CA MET A 344 -23.30 -10.44 -12.75
C MET A 344 -22.36 -9.36 -12.21
N GLU A 345 -22.91 -8.29 -11.65
CA GLU A 345 -22.21 -7.15 -11.09
C GLU A 345 -21.36 -7.54 -9.87
N GLU A 346 -21.81 -8.52 -9.07
CA GLU A 346 -21.05 -9.06 -7.96
C GLU A 346 -19.89 -9.94 -8.44
N VAL A 347 -20.12 -10.78 -9.47
CA VAL A 347 -19.07 -11.59 -10.10
C VAL A 347 -18.01 -10.69 -10.72
N GLU A 348 -18.40 -9.66 -11.47
CA GLU A 348 -17.49 -8.70 -12.07
C GLU A 348 -16.62 -8.01 -11.01
N ARG A 349 -17.26 -7.49 -9.95
CA ARG A 349 -16.55 -6.83 -8.84
C ARG A 349 -15.56 -7.77 -8.15
N SER A 350 -15.90 -9.05 -8.02
CA SER A 350 -15.11 -10.04 -7.29
C SER A 350 -13.99 -10.66 -8.13
N THR A 351 -14.15 -10.72 -9.45
CA THR A 351 -13.19 -11.32 -10.38
C THR A 351 -12.27 -10.30 -11.02
N ILE A 352 -12.83 -9.24 -11.64
CA ILE A 352 -12.04 -8.24 -12.38
C ILE A 352 -12.01 -6.85 -11.70
N GLY A 353 -12.93 -6.57 -10.78
CA GLY A 353 -12.94 -5.33 -9.99
C GLY A 353 -11.83 -5.20 -8.94
N VAL A 354 -10.82 -6.08 -8.98
CA VAL A 354 -9.71 -6.17 -8.03
C VAL A 354 -8.39 -5.71 -8.64
N SER A 355 -7.42 -5.40 -7.77
CA SER A 355 -6.03 -5.17 -8.19
C SER A 355 -5.42 -6.44 -8.79
N SER A 356 -4.47 -6.29 -9.71
CA SER A 356 -3.82 -7.44 -10.34
C SER A 356 -3.10 -8.30 -9.29
N THR A 357 -3.56 -9.54 -9.10
CA THR A 357 -2.88 -10.53 -8.25
C THR A 357 -2.03 -11.46 -9.10
N SER A 358 -0.95 -11.98 -8.52
CA SER A 358 -0.17 -13.07 -9.14
C SER A 358 -1.09 -14.28 -9.44
N PRO A 359 -0.91 -14.94 -10.60
CA PRO A 359 -1.72 -16.08 -11.00
C PRO A 359 -1.32 -17.33 -10.22
N GLY A 360 -2.19 -18.34 -10.24
CA GLY A 360 -1.90 -19.65 -9.65
C GLY A 360 -1.17 -20.56 -10.63
N THR A 361 -1.41 -21.86 -10.49
CA THR A 361 -0.92 -22.90 -11.42
C THR A 361 -1.50 -22.74 -12.83
N ASP A 362 -2.70 -22.18 -12.95
CA ASP A 362 -3.40 -21.86 -14.21
C ASP A 362 -2.71 -20.79 -15.07
N ARG A 363 -1.79 -20.00 -14.48
CA ARG A 363 -1.06 -18.88 -15.09
C ARG A 363 -1.96 -17.75 -15.64
N ILE A 364 -3.26 -17.74 -15.29
CA ILE A 364 -4.22 -16.72 -15.75
C ILE A 364 -4.23 -15.53 -14.79
N THR A 365 -3.93 -14.34 -15.32
CA THR A 365 -3.90 -13.10 -14.52
C THR A 365 -5.21 -12.31 -14.61
N VAL A 366 -5.51 -11.51 -13.59
CA VAL A 366 -6.66 -10.57 -13.61
C VAL A 366 -6.60 -9.61 -14.81
N ARG A 367 -5.39 -9.24 -15.26
CA ARG A 367 -5.23 -8.39 -16.46
C ARG A 367 -5.73 -9.08 -17.74
N LEU A 368 -5.47 -10.38 -17.88
CA LEU A 368 -5.99 -11.17 -19.01
C LEU A 368 -7.50 -11.33 -18.91
N LEU A 369 -8.03 -11.63 -17.71
CA LEU A 369 -9.48 -11.72 -17.48
C LEU A 369 -10.22 -10.41 -17.79
N LYS A 370 -9.64 -9.25 -17.42
CA LYS A 370 -10.17 -7.93 -17.78
C LYS A 370 -10.26 -7.74 -19.30
N THR A 371 -9.27 -8.27 -20.02
CA THR A 371 -9.17 -8.11 -21.47
C THR A 371 -10.27 -8.89 -22.20
N CYS A 372 -10.58 -10.12 -21.75
CA CYS A 372 -11.60 -10.97 -22.38
C CYS A 372 -12.94 -11.01 -21.65
N TRP A 373 -13.17 -10.13 -20.66
CA TRP A 373 -14.32 -10.20 -19.76
C TRP A 373 -15.66 -10.26 -20.48
N ALA A 374 -15.84 -9.46 -21.54
CA ALA A 374 -17.08 -9.42 -22.32
C ALA A 374 -17.47 -10.81 -22.85
N GLN A 375 -16.49 -11.65 -23.21
CA GLN A 375 -16.70 -12.97 -23.78
C GLN A 375 -16.89 -14.05 -22.71
N VAL A 376 -16.23 -13.94 -21.56
CA VAL A 376 -16.24 -15.00 -20.53
C VAL A 376 -17.21 -14.75 -19.37
N ARG A 377 -17.73 -13.53 -19.19
CA ARG A 377 -18.51 -13.11 -18.01
C ARG A 377 -19.72 -14.00 -17.71
N THR A 378 -20.51 -14.34 -18.73
CA THR A 378 -21.74 -15.14 -18.59
C THR A 378 -21.42 -16.55 -18.14
N HIS A 379 -20.35 -17.11 -18.69
CA HIS A 379 -19.89 -18.44 -18.36
C HIS A 379 -19.34 -18.52 -16.93
N ILE A 380 -18.47 -17.58 -16.55
CA ILE A 380 -17.92 -17.51 -15.19
C ILE A 380 -19.04 -17.33 -14.15
N ARG A 381 -20.05 -16.48 -14.43
CA ARG A 381 -21.22 -16.35 -13.56
C ARG A 381 -21.95 -17.68 -13.41
N SER A 382 -22.18 -18.40 -14.51
CA SER A 382 -22.85 -19.72 -14.48
C SER A 382 -22.10 -20.73 -13.61
N ILE A 383 -20.77 -20.81 -13.77
CA ILE A 383 -19.91 -21.66 -12.92
C ILE A 383 -20.07 -21.27 -11.45
N PHE A 384 -19.94 -19.97 -11.11
CA PHE A 384 -20.03 -19.52 -9.72
C PHE A 384 -21.41 -19.80 -9.11
N GLN A 385 -22.49 -19.53 -9.86
CA GLN A 385 -23.86 -19.81 -9.46
C GLN A 385 -24.03 -21.29 -9.11
N LYS A 386 -23.59 -22.19 -10.00
CA LYS A 386 -23.70 -23.64 -9.80
C LYS A 386 -22.79 -24.16 -8.69
N CYS A 387 -21.62 -23.53 -8.46
CA CYS A 387 -20.78 -23.84 -7.30
C CYS A 387 -21.50 -23.57 -5.98
N LEU A 388 -22.27 -22.47 -5.87
CA LEU A 388 -23.05 -22.17 -4.66
C LEU A 388 -24.28 -23.06 -4.53
N GLU A 389 -25.03 -23.31 -5.61
CA GLU A 389 -26.21 -24.19 -5.59
C GLU A 389 -25.85 -25.63 -5.21
N LEU A 390 -24.77 -26.18 -5.79
CA LEU A 390 -24.31 -27.55 -5.54
C LEU A 390 -23.36 -27.67 -4.34
N CYS A 391 -23.12 -26.58 -3.62
CA CYS A 391 -22.23 -26.50 -2.46
C CYS A 391 -20.84 -27.10 -2.74
N TYR A 392 -20.26 -26.74 -3.89
CA TYR A 392 -19.07 -27.38 -4.42
C TYR A 392 -17.98 -26.37 -4.78
N PHE A 393 -16.76 -26.59 -4.29
CA PHE A 393 -15.59 -25.84 -4.68
C PHE A 393 -14.72 -26.67 -5.66
N PRO A 394 -14.45 -26.16 -6.87
CA PRO A 394 -13.76 -26.93 -7.93
C PRO A 394 -12.35 -27.40 -7.58
N THR A 395 -12.01 -28.62 -8.01
CA THR A 395 -10.71 -29.26 -7.74
C THR A 395 -9.53 -28.50 -8.36
N ALA A 396 -9.69 -27.96 -9.57
CA ALA A 396 -8.68 -27.13 -10.24
C ALA A 396 -8.26 -25.93 -9.38
N TRP A 397 -9.16 -25.38 -8.55
CA TRP A 397 -8.89 -24.23 -7.70
C TRP A 397 -8.39 -24.58 -6.30
N LYS A 398 -8.34 -25.88 -5.94
CA LYS A 398 -7.82 -26.37 -4.65
C LYS A 398 -6.30 -26.52 -4.61
N THR A 399 -5.64 -26.45 -5.77
CA THR A 399 -4.18 -26.57 -5.88
C THR A 399 -3.50 -25.21 -5.73
N ALA A 400 -2.58 -25.08 -4.77
CA ALA A 400 -1.82 -23.87 -4.52
C ALA A 400 -0.32 -24.06 -4.83
N GLU A 401 0.29 -23.07 -5.47
CA GLU A 401 1.75 -22.94 -5.53
C GLU A 401 2.20 -22.02 -4.39
N VAL A 402 2.84 -22.57 -3.36
CA VAL A 402 3.25 -21.85 -2.15
C VAL A 402 4.63 -21.25 -2.36
N ALA A 403 4.71 -19.95 -2.57
CA ALA A 403 5.97 -19.23 -2.68
C ALA A 403 6.52 -18.90 -1.28
N MET A 404 7.71 -19.40 -0.97
CA MET A 404 8.37 -19.13 0.31
C MET A 404 9.12 -17.78 0.27
N ILE A 405 8.64 -16.80 1.03
CA ILE A 405 9.19 -15.44 1.06
C ILE A 405 9.73 -15.10 2.47
N PRO A 406 10.95 -14.60 2.61
CA PRO A 406 11.49 -14.21 3.91
C PRO A 406 10.67 -13.13 4.62
N LYS A 407 10.47 -13.29 5.93
CA LYS A 407 9.86 -12.28 6.80
C LYS A 407 10.73 -11.02 6.82
N VAL A 408 10.10 -9.88 6.58
CA VAL A 408 10.78 -8.57 6.59
C VAL A 408 11.29 -8.27 8.00
N GLY A 409 12.56 -7.89 8.11
CA GLY A 409 13.18 -7.41 9.36
C GLY A 409 13.74 -8.50 10.29
N LYS A 410 13.65 -9.78 9.92
CA LYS A 410 14.36 -10.86 10.62
C LYS A 410 15.83 -10.86 10.21
N LYS A 411 16.73 -10.68 11.18
CA LYS A 411 18.20 -10.69 10.97
C LYS A 411 18.68 -12.11 10.65
N ASP A 412 18.21 -13.09 11.43
CA ASP A 412 18.45 -14.50 11.15
C ASP A 412 17.44 -15.04 10.12
N ARG A 413 17.97 -15.56 9.02
CA ARG A 413 17.22 -16.12 7.88
C ARG A 413 17.48 -17.61 7.69
N THR A 414 18.20 -18.23 8.61
CA THR A 414 18.51 -19.68 8.60
C THR A 414 17.37 -20.52 9.16
N SER A 415 16.54 -19.97 10.04
CA SER A 415 15.38 -20.68 10.57
C SER A 415 14.21 -20.76 9.56
N PRO A 416 13.53 -21.91 9.40
CA PRO A 416 12.25 -22.02 8.71
C PRO A 416 11.20 -21.01 9.19
N ARG A 417 11.19 -20.71 10.49
CA ARG A 417 10.27 -19.74 11.11
C ARG A 417 10.45 -18.31 10.57
N SER A 418 11.58 -18.02 9.92
CA SER A 418 11.84 -16.73 9.25
C SER A 418 11.23 -16.64 7.85
N MET A 419 10.56 -17.67 7.34
CA MET A 419 9.88 -17.69 6.04
C MET A 419 8.36 -17.51 6.18
N ARG A 420 7.71 -16.99 5.12
CA ARG A 420 6.26 -16.91 4.97
C ARG A 420 5.82 -17.73 3.76
N PRO A 421 4.90 -18.70 3.94
CA PRO A 421 4.29 -19.42 2.84
C PRO A 421 3.22 -18.54 2.17
N ILE A 422 3.43 -18.04 0.95
CA ILE A 422 2.41 -17.28 0.21
C ILE A 422 1.78 -18.17 -0.86
N ALA A 423 0.51 -18.55 -0.68
CA ALA A 423 -0.24 -19.37 -1.61
C ALA A 423 -0.65 -18.57 -2.86
N LEU A 424 -0.13 -18.98 -4.01
CA LEU A 424 -0.55 -18.49 -5.33
C LEU A 424 -1.70 -19.36 -5.84
N LEU A 425 -2.91 -18.79 -5.77
CA LEU A 425 -4.17 -19.42 -6.18
C LEU A 425 -4.69 -18.88 -7.51
N SER A 426 -5.54 -19.66 -8.19
CA SER A 426 -6.25 -19.24 -9.42
C SER A 426 -6.93 -17.87 -9.22
N CYS A 427 -6.79 -16.98 -10.21
CA CYS A 427 -7.47 -15.70 -10.17
C CYS A 427 -9.00 -15.84 -10.25
N LEU A 428 -9.50 -16.87 -10.95
CA LEU A 428 -10.91 -17.21 -11.06
C LEU A 428 -11.43 -17.79 -9.74
N GLY A 429 -10.72 -18.77 -9.15
CA GLY A 429 -11.07 -19.34 -7.84
C GLY A 429 -11.15 -18.27 -6.74
N LYS A 430 -10.17 -17.35 -6.70
CA LYS A 430 -10.20 -16.20 -5.79
C LYS A 430 -11.41 -15.27 -6.02
N GLY A 431 -11.97 -15.26 -7.23
CA GLY A 431 -13.21 -14.55 -7.55
C GLY A 431 -14.39 -15.11 -6.77
N LEU A 432 -14.61 -16.43 -6.83
CA LEU A 432 -15.67 -17.12 -6.07
C LEU A 432 -15.43 -17.01 -4.56
N GLU A 433 -14.19 -17.21 -4.10
CA GLU A 433 -13.83 -17.05 -2.68
C GLU A 433 -14.20 -15.66 -2.15
N ARG A 434 -14.00 -14.59 -2.93
CA ARG A 434 -14.36 -13.21 -2.50
C ARG A 434 -15.87 -13.00 -2.39
N VAL A 435 -16.67 -13.64 -3.25
CA VAL A 435 -18.14 -13.59 -3.17
C VAL A 435 -18.57 -14.17 -1.82
N VAL A 436 -18.14 -15.41 -1.55
CA VAL A 436 -18.47 -16.12 -0.31
C VAL A 436 -17.93 -15.39 0.92
N ALA A 437 -16.66 -14.98 0.90
CA ALA A 437 -16.02 -14.30 2.03
C ALA A 437 -16.74 -13.01 2.42
N ARG A 438 -17.17 -12.22 1.42
CA ARG A 438 -17.92 -10.99 1.67
C ARG A 438 -19.28 -11.30 2.30
N ARG A 439 -20.04 -12.23 1.72
CA ARG A 439 -21.35 -12.63 2.24
C ARG A 439 -21.24 -13.11 3.70
N LEU A 440 -20.30 -14.01 3.98
CA LEU A 440 -20.03 -14.50 5.35
C LEU A 440 -19.67 -13.35 6.30
N ALA A 441 -18.73 -12.47 5.91
CA ALA A 441 -18.32 -11.37 6.79
C ALA A 441 -19.47 -10.41 7.10
N TRP A 442 -20.33 -10.09 6.11
CA TRP A 442 -21.49 -9.23 6.32
C TRP A 442 -22.57 -9.90 7.19
N THR A 443 -22.89 -11.17 6.95
CA THR A 443 -23.84 -11.91 7.78
C THR A 443 -23.34 -12.03 9.22
N ALA A 444 -22.06 -12.35 9.43
CA ALA A 444 -21.47 -12.47 10.76
C ALA A 444 -21.54 -11.16 11.57
N MET A 445 -21.34 -10.01 10.90
CA MET A 445 -21.44 -8.70 11.54
C MET A 445 -22.88 -8.25 11.80
N THR A 446 -23.80 -8.55 10.88
CA THR A 446 -25.20 -8.09 10.96
C THR A 446 -25.99 -8.89 12.00
N HIS A 447 -25.65 -10.16 12.19
CA HIS A 447 -26.27 -11.07 13.16
C HIS A 447 -25.44 -11.27 14.43
N GLU A 448 -24.47 -10.38 14.70
CA GLU A 448 -23.74 -10.31 15.98
C GLU A 448 -23.02 -11.62 16.37
N ILE A 449 -22.59 -12.41 15.38
CA ILE A 449 -21.83 -13.66 15.58
C ILE A 449 -20.43 -13.36 16.15
N LEU A 450 -19.88 -12.20 15.81
CA LEU A 450 -18.56 -11.77 16.21
C LEU A 450 -18.65 -10.67 17.26
N SER A 451 -17.80 -10.76 18.28
CA SER A 451 -17.58 -9.70 19.26
C SER A 451 -17.32 -8.37 18.54
N PRO A 452 -17.91 -7.24 19.01
CA PRO A 452 -17.64 -5.92 18.44
C PRO A 452 -16.16 -5.53 18.45
N GLN A 453 -15.35 -6.20 19.28
CA GLN A 453 -13.91 -5.98 19.44
C GLN A 453 -13.05 -6.95 18.63
N HIS A 454 -13.66 -7.89 17.89
CA HIS A 454 -12.98 -8.75 16.94
C HIS A 454 -13.06 -8.11 15.56
N VAL A 455 -11.99 -7.43 15.14
CA VAL A 455 -11.94 -6.77 13.84
C VAL A 455 -10.72 -7.23 13.06
N GLY A 456 -10.92 -8.11 12.11
CA GLY A 456 -9.87 -8.58 11.20
C GLY A 456 -10.56 -9.15 9.97
N ALA A 457 -10.13 -8.77 8.77
CA ALA A 457 -10.81 -9.15 7.52
C ALA A 457 -12.31 -8.75 7.40
N LEU A 458 -12.84 -7.97 8.35
CA LEU A 458 -14.22 -7.49 8.34
C LEU A 458 -14.36 -6.15 7.60
N PRO A 459 -15.41 -5.97 6.80
CA PRO A 459 -15.68 -4.70 6.13
C PRO A 459 -15.96 -3.60 7.16
N LYS A 460 -15.56 -2.35 6.85
CA LYS A 460 -15.85 -1.16 7.67
C LYS A 460 -15.35 -1.25 9.12
N ARG A 461 -14.30 -2.02 9.36
CA ARG A 461 -13.56 -2.06 10.63
C ARG A 461 -12.06 -1.90 10.36
N SER A 462 -11.30 -1.39 11.31
CA SER A 462 -9.86 -1.19 11.18
C SER A 462 -9.11 -1.44 12.50
N ALA A 463 -7.81 -1.74 12.40
CA ALA A 463 -6.93 -1.82 13.57
C ALA A 463 -6.93 -0.53 14.39
N MET A 464 -7.06 0.64 13.72
CA MET A 464 -7.10 1.94 14.39
C MET A 464 -8.32 2.09 15.30
N ASP A 465 -9.43 1.43 14.98
CA ASP A 465 -10.63 1.43 15.81
C ASP A 465 -10.40 0.71 17.15
N LEU A 466 -9.69 -0.42 17.12
CA LEU A 466 -9.32 -1.14 18.35
C LEU A 466 -8.33 -0.35 19.18
N LEU A 467 -7.30 0.20 18.54
CA LEU A 467 -6.27 0.99 19.22
C LEU A 467 -6.88 2.22 19.92
N ALA A 468 -7.80 2.91 19.25
CA ALA A 468 -8.53 4.02 19.83
C ALA A 468 -9.50 3.58 20.94
N SER A 469 -10.15 2.41 20.78
CA SER A 469 -11.04 1.82 21.79
C SER A 469 -10.28 1.47 23.08
N PHE A 470 -9.16 0.76 22.96
CA PHE A 470 -8.29 0.42 24.09
C PHE A 470 -7.68 1.66 24.77
N THR A 471 -7.26 2.65 23.97
CA THR A 471 -6.77 3.93 24.50
C THR A 471 -7.86 4.67 25.29
N HIS A 472 -9.10 4.66 24.79
CA HIS A 472 -10.25 5.21 25.51
C HIS A 472 -10.47 4.49 26.84
N ASP A 473 -10.50 3.15 26.84
CA ASP A 473 -10.75 2.36 28.04
C ASP A 473 -9.67 2.59 29.10
N THR A 474 -8.41 2.65 28.68
CA THR A 474 -7.28 2.96 29.57
C THR A 474 -7.41 4.35 30.18
N GLN A 475 -7.76 5.37 29.38
CA GLN A 475 -7.94 6.72 29.89
C GLN A 475 -9.13 6.85 30.83
N ARG A 476 -10.21 6.09 30.57
CA ARG A 476 -11.39 6.03 31.44
C ARG A 476 -11.04 5.37 32.77
N ALA A 477 -10.28 4.27 32.75
CA ALA A 477 -9.77 3.62 33.96
C ALA A 477 -8.90 4.58 34.79
N TRP A 478 -7.96 5.29 34.16
CA TRP A 478 -7.13 6.29 34.85
C TRP A 478 -7.94 7.45 35.43
N ALA A 479 -9.03 7.86 34.79
CA ALA A 479 -9.92 8.90 35.33
C ALA A 479 -10.63 8.43 36.60
N LEU A 480 -10.79 7.11 36.78
CA LEU A 480 -11.32 6.47 37.98
C LEU A 480 -10.22 6.11 39.00
N GLY A 481 -8.98 6.57 38.81
CA GLY A 481 -7.85 6.27 39.70
C GLY A 481 -7.26 4.86 39.55
N LYS A 482 -7.74 4.06 38.60
CA LYS A 482 -7.27 2.69 38.37
C LYS A 482 -5.94 2.66 37.60
N LYS A 483 -5.22 1.56 37.73
CA LYS A 483 -4.04 1.16 36.94
C LYS A 483 -4.47 0.10 35.92
N VAL A 484 -3.84 0.08 34.76
CA VAL A 484 -4.18 -0.87 33.67
C VAL A 484 -2.98 -1.75 33.38
N THR A 485 -3.20 -3.03 33.14
CA THR A 485 -2.18 -3.95 32.62
C THR A 485 -2.74 -4.60 31.36
N MET A 486 -1.94 -4.62 30.29
CA MET A 486 -2.30 -5.30 29.04
C MET A 486 -1.33 -6.44 28.74
N VAL A 487 -1.86 -7.50 28.11
CA VAL A 487 -1.10 -8.63 27.56
C VAL A 487 -1.50 -8.80 26.10
N THR A 488 -0.52 -8.85 25.22
CA THR A 488 -0.72 -9.19 23.81
C THR A 488 -0.28 -10.61 23.55
N MET A 489 -1.06 -11.34 22.77
CA MET A 489 -0.90 -12.75 22.46
C MET A 489 -0.98 -12.94 20.95
N ASP A 490 -0.14 -13.83 20.40
CA ASP A 490 -0.08 -14.16 18.97
C ASP A 490 -0.35 -15.66 18.83
N VAL A 491 -1.31 -16.03 17.96
CA VAL A 491 -1.62 -17.42 17.70
C VAL A 491 -0.54 -18.05 16.82
N GLN A 492 0.03 -19.16 17.29
CA GLN A 492 1.08 -19.87 16.58
C GLN A 492 0.52 -20.55 15.32
N GLY A 493 0.92 -20.06 14.14
CA GLY A 493 0.57 -20.72 12.88
C GLY A 493 -0.92 -20.66 12.54
N ALA A 494 -1.62 -19.59 12.92
CA ALA A 494 -3.05 -19.37 12.73
C ALA A 494 -3.68 -20.04 11.48
N PHE A 495 -3.27 -19.64 10.28
CA PHE A 495 -3.83 -20.17 9.03
C PHE A 495 -3.45 -21.63 8.78
N ASP A 496 -2.23 -22.04 9.15
CA ASP A 496 -1.71 -23.38 8.92
C ASP A 496 -2.31 -24.41 9.90
N ALA A 497 -2.82 -23.95 11.04
CA ALA A 497 -3.33 -24.78 12.14
C ALA A 497 -4.86 -24.97 12.14
N LEU A 498 -5.58 -24.37 11.19
CA LEU A 498 -7.05 -24.47 11.17
C LEU A 498 -7.50 -25.89 10.87
N LEU A 499 -8.28 -26.48 11.77
CA LEU A 499 -8.84 -27.82 11.64
C LEU A 499 -10.27 -27.77 11.09
N LYS A 500 -10.51 -28.52 10.01
CA LYS A 500 -11.72 -28.48 9.19
C LYS A 500 -12.96 -28.85 10.00
N ASN A 501 -12.94 -29.99 10.66
CA ASN A 501 -14.12 -30.55 11.32
C ASN A 501 -14.51 -29.70 12.53
N ARG A 502 -13.53 -29.25 13.31
CA ARG A 502 -13.75 -28.28 14.39
C ARG A 502 -14.39 -26.98 13.89
N LEU A 503 -13.89 -26.40 12.79
CA LEU A 503 -14.50 -25.19 12.21
C LEU A 503 -15.97 -25.44 11.83
N LEU A 504 -16.28 -26.57 11.22
CA LEU A 504 -17.66 -26.88 10.80
C LEU A 504 -18.60 -27.02 12.01
N VAL A 505 -18.18 -27.69 13.10
CA VAL A 505 -18.96 -27.73 14.36
C VAL A 505 -19.16 -26.33 14.93
N ARG A 506 -18.12 -25.49 14.91
CA ARG A 506 -18.22 -24.08 15.36
C ARG A 506 -19.25 -23.33 14.55
N MET A 507 -19.18 -23.43 13.22
CA MET A 507 -20.11 -22.75 12.33
C MET A 507 -21.55 -23.27 12.50
N ALA A 508 -21.74 -24.57 12.70
CA ALA A 508 -23.06 -25.13 13.00
C ALA A 508 -23.64 -24.53 14.30
N LYS A 509 -22.84 -24.46 15.38
CA LYS A 509 -23.24 -23.82 16.66
C LYS A 509 -23.52 -22.32 16.54
N GLN A 510 -22.89 -21.64 15.58
CA GLN A 510 -23.15 -20.23 15.27
C GLN A 510 -24.44 -20.02 14.45
N GLY A 511 -25.09 -21.09 13.98
CA GLY A 511 -26.34 -21.03 13.21
C GLY A 511 -26.16 -20.90 11.69
N TRP A 512 -24.98 -21.20 11.15
CA TRP A 512 -24.76 -21.18 9.69
C TRP A 512 -25.56 -22.27 8.97
N PRO A 513 -26.19 -21.98 7.81
CA PRO A 513 -26.96 -22.97 7.05
C PRO A 513 -26.11 -24.13 6.53
N ASP A 514 -26.74 -25.29 6.38
CA ASP A 514 -26.11 -26.52 5.85
C ASP A 514 -25.46 -26.31 4.47
N LEU A 515 -26.07 -25.49 3.59
CA LEU A 515 -25.47 -25.14 2.29
C LEU A 515 -24.08 -24.50 2.44
N VAL A 516 -23.92 -23.61 3.42
CA VAL A 516 -22.63 -22.95 3.73
C VAL A 516 -21.64 -23.96 4.28
N LEU A 517 -22.07 -24.79 5.24
CA LEU A 517 -21.23 -25.81 5.85
C LEU A 517 -20.70 -26.80 4.80
N LYS A 518 -21.58 -27.27 3.90
CA LYS A 518 -21.21 -28.14 2.77
C LYS A 518 -20.23 -27.48 1.81
N PHE A 519 -20.44 -26.20 1.48
CA PHE A 519 -19.52 -25.45 0.63
C PHE A 519 -18.14 -25.28 1.28
N VAL A 520 -18.10 -24.89 2.57
CA VAL A 520 -16.84 -24.73 3.33
C VAL A 520 -16.12 -26.08 3.46
N ASN A 521 -16.85 -27.17 3.73
CA ASN A 521 -16.30 -28.52 3.72
C ASN A 521 -15.66 -28.85 2.37
N SER A 522 -16.36 -28.56 1.26
CA SER A 522 -15.82 -28.76 -0.09
C SER A 522 -14.58 -27.91 -0.35
N PHE A 523 -14.53 -26.66 0.13
CA PHE A 523 -13.39 -25.75 -0.01
C PHE A 523 -12.14 -26.21 0.77
N LEU A 524 -12.32 -26.85 1.93
CA LEU A 524 -11.23 -27.30 2.80
C LEU A 524 -10.76 -28.74 2.52
N THR A 525 -11.56 -29.55 1.83
CA THR A 525 -11.23 -30.97 1.56
C THR A 525 -10.42 -31.13 0.27
N ASP A 526 -9.47 -32.08 0.27
CA ASP A 526 -8.58 -32.44 -0.86
C ASP A 526 -7.74 -31.29 -1.39
N ARG A 527 -7.25 -30.43 -0.49
CA ARG A 527 -6.35 -29.33 -0.88
C ARG A 527 -4.97 -29.88 -1.18
N LYS A 528 -4.36 -29.33 -2.23
CA LYS A 528 -3.03 -29.71 -2.68
C LYS A 528 -2.10 -28.51 -2.71
N VAL A 529 -0.85 -28.71 -2.31
CA VAL A 529 0.19 -27.68 -2.29
C VAL A 529 1.45 -28.18 -2.98
N ARG A 530 2.15 -27.28 -3.66
CA ARG A 530 3.55 -27.46 -4.05
C ARG A 530 4.34 -26.25 -3.57
N VAL A 531 5.49 -26.47 -2.94
CA VAL A 531 6.32 -25.40 -2.39
C VAL A 531 7.31 -24.94 -3.45
N ARG A 532 7.42 -23.62 -3.64
CA ARG A 532 8.38 -23.00 -4.54
C ARG A 532 9.34 -22.10 -3.77
N LEU A 533 10.63 -22.39 -3.90
CA LEU A 533 11.73 -21.58 -3.38
C LEU A 533 12.66 -21.20 -4.54
N GLY A 534 12.70 -19.92 -4.89
CA GLY A 534 13.42 -19.48 -6.08
C GLY A 534 12.83 -20.11 -7.36
N LYS A 535 13.65 -20.91 -8.06
CA LYS A 535 13.25 -21.71 -9.24
C LYS A 535 12.85 -23.15 -8.90
N ALA A 536 13.28 -23.68 -7.76
CA ALA A 536 12.96 -25.05 -7.35
C ALA A 536 11.50 -25.14 -6.90
N THR A 537 10.79 -26.17 -7.36
CA THR A 537 9.41 -26.46 -6.98
C THR A 537 9.28 -27.94 -6.63
N THR A 538 8.70 -28.23 -5.47
CA THR A 538 8.47 -29.60 -5.01
C THR A 538 7.40 -30.31 -5.86
N GLN A 539 7.23 -31.61 -5.62
CA GLN A 539 6.03 -32.32 -6.10
C GLN A 539 4.77 -31.76 -5.40
N CYS A 540 3.61 -32.22 -5.85
CA CYS A 540 2.33 -31.81 -5.30
C CYS A 540 1.93 -32.74 -4.15
N TYR A 541 1.56 -32.18 -3.00
CA TYR A 541 1.20 -32.94 -1.79
C TYR A 541 -0.17 -32.54 -1.30
N THR A 542 -0.90 -33.48 -0.71
CA THR A 542 -2.16 -33.20 -0.02
C THR A 542 -1.86 -32.65 1.38
N VAL A 543 -2.58 -31.60 1.77
CA VAL A 543 -2.49 -31.02 3.12
C VAL A 543 -3.68 -31.49 3.96
N ALA A 544 -3.39 -31.97 5.17
CA ALA A 544 -4.39 -32.48 6.09
C ALA A 544 -5.17 -31.36 6.81
N CYS A 545 -4.53 -30.21 7.02
CA CYS A 545 -5.08 -29.10 7.78
C CYS A 545 -4.67 -27.75 7.19
N GLY A 546 -5.27 -26.69 7.74
CA GLY A 546 -4.93 -25.32 7.42
C GLY A 546 -5.67 -24.75 6.21
N THR A 547 -5.45 -23.46 6.01
CA THR A 547 -6.07 -22.67 4.95
C THR A 547 -5.01 -21.85 4.20
N PRO A 548 -5.15 -21.63 2.88
CA PRO A 548 -4.07 -21.01 2.11
C PRO A 548 -3.85 -19.54 2.48
N GLN A 549 -2.62 -19.18 2.88
CA GLN A 549 -2.23 -17.79 3.11
C GLN A 549 -2.17 -17.01 1.79
N GLY A 550 -3.24 -16.28 1.47
CA GLY A 550 -3.46 -15.60 0.18
C GLY A 550 -4.88 -15.78 -0.37
N SER A 551 -5.63 -16.72 0.20
CA SER A 551 -7.06 -16.90 -0.01
C SER A 551 -7.88 -15.73 0.58
N PRO A 552 -8.83 -15.15 -0.17
CA PRO A 552 -9.76 -14.16 0.35
C PRO A 552 -10.74 -14.69 1.42
N LEU A 553 -11.05 -15.98 1.39
CA LEU A 553 -12.01 -16.63 2.30
C LEU A 553 -11.37 -17.03 3.63
N SER A 554 -10.11 -17.42 3.61
CA SER A 554 -9.40 -17.96 4.78
C SER A 554 -9.37 -17.03 6.01
N PRO A 555 -9.12 -15.70 5.88
CA PRO A 555 -9.20 -14.78 7.02
C PRO A 555 -10.58 -14.70 7.68
N VAL A 556 -11.66 -14.82 6.92
CA VAL A 556 -13.03 -14.79 7.46
C VAL A 556 -13.32 -16.08 8.21
N LEU A 557 -12.96 -17.24 7.65
CA LEU A 557 -13.12 -18.53 8.33
C LEU A 557 -12.32 -18.60 9.64
N TYR A 558 -11.10 -18.08 9.64
CA TYR A 558 -10.28 -18.02 10.85
C TYR A 558 -10.87 -17.09 11.92
N THR A 559 -11.45 -15.96 11.50
CA THR A 559 -12.19 -15.05 12.40
C THR A 559 -13.40 -15.76 13.04
N LEU A 560 -14.14 -16.56 12.27
CA LEU A 560 -15.25 -17.38 12.79
C LEU A 560 -14.76 -18.49 13.73
N TYR A 561 -13.57 -19.04 13.48
CA TYR A 561 -12.94 -20.05 14.34
C TYR A 561 -12.62 -19.51 15.74
N LEU A 562 -12.05 -18.29 15.80
CA LEU A 562 -11.71 -17.60 17.06
C LEU A 562 -12.91 -16.87 17.71
N ALA A 563 -14.07 -16.83 17.07
CA ALA A 563 -15.21 -16.02 17.52
C ALA A 563 -15.61 -16.32 18.97
N GLU A 564 -15.67 -17.59 19.37
CA GLU A 564 -16.06 -17.98 20.73
C GLU A 564 -15.14 -17.39 21.79
N LEU A 565 -13.83 -17.47 21.59
CA LEU A 565 -12.83 -16.96 22.53
C LEU A 565 -13.06 -15.48 22.85
N LEU A 566 -13.35 -14.69 21.82
CA LEU A 566 -13.56 -13.25 21.95
C LEU A 566 -14.99 -12.88 22.35
N ASN A 567 -15.95 -13.80 22.20
CA ASN A 567 -17.33 -13.64 22.67
C ASN A 567 -17.48 -13.92 24.18
N GLN A 568 -16.59 -14.74 24.76
CA GLN A 568 -16.56 -14.96 26.21
C GLN A 568 -16.34 -13.68 27.03
N ASP A 569 -15.61 -12.69 26.48
CA ASP A 569 -15.52 -11.34 27.06
C ASP A 569 -15.43 -10.29 25.94
N THR A 570 -16.59 -9.75 25.57
CA THR A 570 -16.76 -8.74 24.51
C THR A 570 -16.34 -7.33 24.93
N THR A 571 -15.81 -7.16 26.16
CA THR A 571 -15.45 -5.85 26.72
C THR A 571 -13.95 -5.69 26.96
N ARG A 572 -13.24 -6.78 27.29
CA ARG A 572 -11.81 -6.74 27.64
C ARG A 572 -10.90 -7.46 26.65
N ARG A 573 -11.45 -8.34 25.82
CA ARG A 573 -10.69 -9.06 24.79
C ARG A 573 -10.84 -8.36 23.44
N PHE A 574 -9.72 -7.96 22.87
CA PHE A 574 -9.61 -7.41 21.52
C PHE A 574 -8.97 -8.43 20.60
N GLY A 575 -9.48 -8.58 19.39
CA GLY A 575 -8.90 -9.46 18.38
C GLY A 575 -8.75 -8.76 17.05
N TYR A 576 -7.59 -8.89 16.43
CA TYR A 576 -7.36 -8.50 15.04
C TYR A 576 -6.85 -9.72 14.27
N ALA A 577 -7.77 -10.47 13.65
CA ALA A 577 -7.47 -11.79 13.10
C ALA A 577 -6.81 -12.69 14.18
N ASP A 578 -5.52 -13.01 14.03
CA ASP A 578 -4.72 -13.84 14.95
C ASP A 578 -4.06 -13.10 16.11
N ASP A 579 -4.01 -11.75 16.06
CA ASP A 579 -3.50 -10.92 17.16
C ASP A 579 -4.58 -10.73 18.23
N VAL A 580 -4.35 -11.22 19.45
CA VAL A 580 -5.26 -11.03 20.60
C VAL A 580 -4.62 -10.09 21.62
N CYS A 581 -5.42 -9.20 22.20
CA CYS A 581 -5.00 -8.37 23.33
C CYS A 581 -6.06 -8.41 24.42
N ILE A 582 -5.62 -8.66 25.65
CA ILE A 582 -6.46 -8.65 26.84
C ILE A 582 -5.94 -7.62 27.83
N TYR A 583 -6.82 -7.09 28.68
CA TYR A 583 -6.40 -6.15 29.71
C TYR A 583 -7.25 -6.23 30.97
N ARG A 584 -6.65 -5.86 32.10
CA ARG A 584 -7.32 -5.67 33.39
C ARG A 584 -7.07 -4.27 33.92
N ALA A 585 -8.04 -3.75 34.69
CA ALA A 585 -8.00 -2.42 35.25
C ALA A 585 -8.56 -2.41 36.68
N SER A 586 -7.69 -2.21 37.67
CA SER A 586 -8.03 -2.17 39.09
C SER A 586 -7.19 -1.14 39.85
N ASN A 587 -7.31 -1.06 41.18
CA ASN A 587 -6.55 -0.10 41.98
C ASN A 587 -5.09 -0.53 42.21
N SER A 588 -4.74 -1.80 41.95
CA SER A 588 -3.39 -2.36 42.15
C SER A 588 -2.86 -3.08 40.90
N LEU A 589 -1.54 -3.06 40.71
CA LEU A 589 -0.91 -3.86 39.64
C LEU A 589 -0.93 -5.35 39.98
N ASP A 590 -0.82 -5.72 41.26
CA ASP A 590 -0.85 -7.10 41.73
C ASP A 590 -2.18 -7.80 41.42
N GLU A 591 -3.28 -7.09 41.68
CA GLU A 591 -4.61 -7.60 41.35
C GLU A 591 -4.78 -7.74 39.84
N ASN A 592 -4.27 -6.79 39.05
CA ASN A 592 -4.31 -6.90 37.59
C ASN A 592 -3.54 -8.11 37.09
N VAL A 593 -2.32 -8.38 37.58
CA VAL A 593 -1.53 -9.55 37.13
C VAL A 593 -2.13 -10.87 37.60
N ARG A 594 -2.71 -10.92 38.81
CA ARG A 594 -3.43 -12.11 39.29
C ARG A 594 -4.63 -12.43 38.38
N LEU A 595 -5.47 -11.45 38.09
CA LEU A 595 -6.63 -11.63 37.21
C LEU A 595 -6.23 -11.94 35.77
N LEU A 596 -5.13 -11.36 35.27
CA LEU A 596 -4.60 -11.67 33.94
C LEU A 596 -4.02 -13.08 33.88
N ALA A 597 -3.39 -13.58 34.94
CA ALA A 597 -2.93 -14.97 35.01
C ALA A 597 -4.10 -15.95 34.89
N GLU A 598 -5.20 -15.68 35.58
CA GLU A 598 -6.46 -16.44 35.46
C GLU A 598 -7.02 -16.38 34.02
N ASP A 599 -7.04 -15.18 33.42
CA ASP A 599 -7.50 -15.01 32.04
C ASP A 599 -6.64 -15.78 31.04
N VAL A 600 -5.30 -15.71 31.15
CA VAL A 600 -4.36 -16.40 30.27
C VAL A 600 -4.48 -17.92 30.44
N ARG A 601 -4.64 -18.42 31.67
CA ARG A 601 -4.84 -19.85 31.92
C ARG A 601 -6.12 -20.35 31.26
N ALA A 602 -7.23 -19.64 31.43
CA ALA A 602 -8.50 -19.98 30.77
C ALA A 602 -8.40 -19.93 29.23
N ILE A 603 -7.65 -18.98 28.68
CA ILE A 603 -7.40 -18.88 27.23
C ILE A 603 -6.54 -20.07 26.75
N ASN A 604 -5.52 -20.48 27.51
CA ASN A 604 -4.69 -21.63 27.17
C ASN A 604 -5.47 -22.95 27.26
N GLU A 605 -6.31 -23.13 28.28
CA GLU A 605 -7.21 -24.29 28.40
C GLU A 605 -8.21 -24.36 27.23
N TRP A 606 -8.84 -23.23 26.91
CA TRP A 606 -9.69 -23.13 25.72
C TRP A 606 -8.91 -23.43 24.44
N GLY A 607 -7.68 -22.91 24.34
CA GLY A 607 -6.79 -23.15 23.22
C GLY A 607 -6.45 -24.62 23.04
N ALA A 608 -6.06 -25.31 24.12
CA ALA A 608 -5.77 -26.74 24.12
C ALA A 608 -7.00 -27.57 23.66
N ALA A 609 -8.19 -27.26 24.18
CA ALA A 609 -9.43 -27.93 23.78
C ALA A 609 -9.78 -27.71 22.29
N ASN A 610 -9.34 -26.59 21.70
CA ASN A 610 -9.62 -26.19 20.32
C ASN A 610 -8.42 -26.31 19.38
N LYS A 611 -7.31 -26.91 19.82
CA LYS A 611 -6.05 -27.01 19.06
C LYS A 611 -5.56 -25.65 18.55
N VAL A 612 -5.76 -24.60 19.35
CA VAL A 612 -5.23 -23.25 19.14
C VAL A 612 -4.10 -23.03 20.14
N ALA A 613 -2.86 -22.98 19.67
CA ALA A 613 -1.70 -22.71 20.49
C ALA A 613 -1.30 -21.23 20.42
N PHE A 614 -1.05 -20.61 21.58
CA PHE A 614 -0.46 -19.27 21.67
C PHE A 614 1.05 -19.40 21.90
N ALA A 615 1.86 -18.64 21.17
CA ALA A 615 3.32 -18.74 21.26
C ALA A 615 3.84 -18.06 22.54
N PRO A 616 4.30 -18.81 23.57
CA PRO A 616 4.69 -18.25 24.87
C PRO A 616 5.76 -17.17 24.75
N GLU A 617 6.73 -17.35 23.84
CA GLU A 617 7.84 -16.43 23.59
C GLU A 617 7.43 -15.10 22.93
N LYS A 618 6.18 -14.99 22.46
CA LYS A 618 5.62 -13.78 21.85
C LYS A 618 4.65 -13.04 22.76
N LEU A 619 4.36 -13.55 23.95
CA LEU A 619 3.53 -12.82 24.90
C LEU A 619 4.30 -11.61 25.39
N GLU A 620 3.75 -10.43 25.17
CA GLU A 620 4.28 -9.17 25.68
C GLU A 620 3.30 -8.57 26.68
N MET A 621 3.81 -8.08 27.81
CA MET A 621 3.00 -7.42 28.84
C MET A 621 3.50 -6.00 29.11
N MET A 622 2.56 -5.08 29.36
CA MET A 622 2.89 -3.74 29.83
C MET A 622 1.87 -3.21 30.84
N HIS A 623 2.39 -2.62 31.93
CA HIS A 623 1.61 -1.81 32.85
C HIS A 623 1.49 -0.37 32.34
N LEU A 624 0.26 0.14 32.33
CA LEU A 624 -0.10 1.50 31.95
C LEU A 624 -0.58 2.25 33.20
N THR A 625 0.26 3.14 33.71
CA THR A 625 0.01 3.93 34.93
C THR A 625 0.60 5.33 34.82
N ARG A 626 -0.04 6.29 35.50
CA ARG A 626 0.46 7.68 35.63
C ARG A 626 1.40 7.88 36.81
N GLN A 627 1.51 6.88 37.70
CA GLN A 627 2.40 6.93 38.85
C GLN A 627 3.87 6.93 38.41
N TRP A 628 4.73 7.46 39.30
CA TRP A 628 6.16 7.64 39.05
C TRP A 628 7.02 6.56 39.72
N ASP A 629 6.40 5.53 40.29
CA ASP A 629 7.10 4.36 40.83
C ASP A 629 7.63 3.45 39.72
N ASN A 630 8.63 2.65 40.08
CA ASN A 630 9.21 1.61 39.21
C ASN A 630 8.57 0.23 39.44
N TYR A 631 7.57 0.15 40.33
CA TYR A 631 6.89 -1.11 40.64
C TYR A 631 6.24 -1.70 39.37
N SER A 632 6.61 -2.93 39.05
CA SER A 632 6.25 -3.63 37.81
C SER A 632 6.21 -5.14 38.06
N PRO A 633 5.18 -5.67 38.73
CA PRO A 633 5.12 -7.09 39.10
C PRO A 633 4.96 -7.98 37.86
N PRO A 634 5.62 -9.15 37.80
CA PRO A 634 5.40 -10.12 36.73
C PRO A 634 4.04 -10.81 36.84
N CYS A 635 3.55 -11.33 35.71
CA CYS A 635 2.34 -12.13 35.65
C CYS A 635 2.74 -13.61 35.63
N VAL A 636 2.70 -14.24 36.80
CA VAL A 636 2.98 -15.69 36.96
C VAL A 636 1.70 -16.45 36.64
N VAL A 637 1.67 -17.15 35.51
CA VAL A 637 0.49 -17.94 35.07
C VAL A 637 0.52 -19.32 35.72
N ASP A 638 1.67 -19.98 35.68
CA ASP A 638 1.99 -21.27 36.29
C ASP A 638 3.53 -21.45 36.35
N ASP A 639 3.99 -22.61 36.82
CA ASP A 639 5.43 -22.93 36.97
C ASP A 639 6.22 -22.89 35.65
N SER A 640 5.54 -23.02 34.51
CA SER A 640 6.14 -23.05 33.17
C SER A 640 6.06 -21.70 32.43
N LEU A 641 5.12 -20.82 32.82
CA LEU A 641 4.86 -19.56 32.13
C LEU A 641 4.80 -18.37 33.09
N THR A 642 5.83 -17.53 33.03
CA THR A 642 5.83 -16.19 33.64
C THR A 642 6.00 -15.14 32.56
N ILE A 643 5.03 -14.22 32.47
CA ILE A 643 5.07 -13.09 31.54
C ILE A 643 5.69 -11.90 32.27
N THR A 644 6.87 -11.49 31.83
CA THR A 644 7.59 -10.35 32.41
C THR A 644 7.12 -9.04 31.76
N PRO A 645 6.89 -7.97 32.55
CA PRO A 645 6.52 -6.68 31.99
C PRO A 645 7.71 -6.08 31.23
N ILE A 646 7.41 -5.37 30.15
CA ILE A 646 8.39 -4.56 29.45
C ILE A 646 8.77 -3.37 30.34
N THR A 647 9.98 -3.37 30.87
CA THR A 647 10.60 -2.32 31.69
C THR A 647 11.72 -1.60 30.95
N ASP A 648 12.23 -0.48 31.50
CA ASP A 648 13.42 0.19 30.97
C ASP A 648 14.59 -0.83 30.88
N GLN A 649 15.25 -0.87 29.73
CA GLN A 649 16.49 -1.62 29.52
C GLN A 649 17.69 -0.65 29.51
N ASP A 650 18.89 -1.15 29.84
CA ASP A 650 20.13 -0.35 29.97
C ASP A 650 20.62 0.34 28.68
N ASP A 651 19.96 0.09 27.55
CA ASP A 651 20.26 0.62 26.22
C ASP A 651 19.59 1.97 25.93
N GLY A 652 18.97 2.61 26.93
CA GLY A 652 18.42 3.97 26.84
C GLY A 652 17.16 4.09 25.98
N VAL A 653 16.53 2.96 25.64
CA VAL A 653 15.29 2.91 24.86
C VAL A 653 14.09 2.96 25.80
N GLN A 654 13.17 3.91 25.58
CA GLN A 654 11.95 3.98 26.37
C GLN A 654 11.10 2.70 26.23
N PRO A 655 10.66 2.08 27.33
CA PRO A 655 9.87 0.86 27.33
C PRO A 655 8.54 1.11 26.66
N ALA A 656 8.22 0.26 25.69
CA ALA A 656 6.95 0.29 25.00
C ALA A 656 6.60 -1.10 24.47
N CYS A 657 5.33 -1.49 24.60
CA CYS A 657 4.77 -2.70 23.99
C CYS A 657 4.22 -2.38 22.59
N ARG A 658 4.47 -3.24 21.61
CA ARG A 658 3.99 -3.03 20.23
C ARG A 658 2.74 -3.84 19.97
N TRP A 659 1.62 -3.17 19.75
CA TRP A 659 0.37 -3.83 19.37
C TRP A 659 -0.24 -3.19 18.12
N LEU A 660 -0.64 -4.02 17.14
CA LEU A 660 -1.18 -3.61 15.84
C LEU A 660 -0.37 -2.48 15.17
N GLY A 661 0.96 -2.55 15.28
CA GLY A 661 1.89 -1.57 14.70
C GLY A 661 2.07 -0.25 15.47
N VAL A 662 1.40 -0.05 16.61
CA VAL A 662 1.55 1.12 17.49
C VAL A 662 2.30 0.73 18.76
N TRP A 663 3.23 1.59 19.19
CA TRP A 663 3.97 1.41 20.44
C TRP A 663 3.25 2.13 21.59
N PHE A 664 2.75 1.37 22.55
CA PHE A 664 2.17 1.86 23.79
C PHE A 664 3.27 1.96 24.85
N ASP A 665 3.44 3.13 25.47
CA ASP A 665 4.31 3.31 26.64
C ASP A 665 3.50 3.43 27.93
N ARG A 666 4.14 3.20 29.07
CA ARG A 666 3.54 3.23 30.43
C ARG A 666 2.60 4.43 30.67
N LYS A 667 2.91 5.61 30.12
CA LYS A 667 2.16 6.86 30.34
C LYS A 667 1.31 7.29 29.13
N LEU A 668 1.20 6.47 28.09
CA LEU A 668 0.52 6.78 26.82
C LEU A 668 0.95 8.13 26.22
N ASN A 669 2.25 8.41 26.24
CA ASN A 669 2.82 9.62 25.66
C ASN A 669 3.19 9.44 24.17
N PHE A 670 3.31 8.20 23.70
CA PHE A 670 3.59 7.75 22.34
C PHE A 670 4.88 8.32 21.72
N LYS A 671 5.87 8.70 22.54
CA LYS A 671 7.17 9.20 22.04
C LYS A 671 7.89 8.15 21.20
N ARG A 672 8.05 6.92 21.73
CA ARG A 672 8.69 5.80 21.03
C ARG A 672 8.00 5.48 19.69
N HIS A 673 6.66 5.54 19.67
CA HIS A 673 5.88 5.33 18.45
C HIS A 673 6.21 6.36 17.38
N VAL A 674 6.07 7.65 17.72
CA VAL A 674 6.31 8.75 16.79
C VAL A 674 7.77 8.80 16.34
N GLU A 675 8.73 8.50 17.22
CA GLU A 675 10.14 8.41 16.86
C GLU A 675 10.39 7.33 15.81
N THR A 676 9.86 6.12 16.06
CA THR A 676 10.02 4.97 15.16
C THR A 676 9.41 5.27 13.79
N ARG A 677 8.18 5.80 13.76
CA ARG A 677 7.51 6.21 12.50
C ARG A 677 8.29 7.31 11.79
N ALA A 678 8.75 8.33 12.52
CA ALA A 678 9.53 9.42 11.97
C ALA A 678 10.86 8.94 11.39
N ALA A 679 11.55 8.00 12.05
CA ALA A 679 12.80 7.40 11.59
C ALA A 679 12.59 6.56 10.31
N THR A 680 11.55 5.72 10.26
CA THR A 680 11.20 4.96 9.04
C THR A 680 10.90 5.89 7.87
N ALA A 681 10.08 6.92 8.08
CA ALA A 681 9.76 7.91 7.07
C ALA A 681 10.99 8.72 6.64
N ARG A 682 11.92 8.99 7.56
CA ARG A 682 13.15 9.75 7.28
C ARG A 682 14.10 8.99 6.34
N LYS A 683 14.18 7.66 6.46
CA LYS A 683 14.94 6.83 5.50
C LYS A 683 14.43 7.04 4.07
N VAL A 684 13.12 7.03 3.88
CA VAL A 684 12.49 7.31 2.58
C VAL A 684 12.73 8.75 2.14
N ALA A 685 12.60 9.72 3.05
CA ALA A 685 12.86 11.13 2.74
C ALA A 685 14.30 11.39 2.27
N HIS A 686 15.29 10.74 2.90
CA HIS A 686 16.69 10.81 2.46
C HIS A 686 16.90 10.15 1.10
N HIS A 687 16.26 9.01 0.83
CA HIS A 687 16.31 8.37 -0.49
C HIS A 687 15.75 9.29 -1.57
N ILE A 688 14.57 9.85 -1.37
CA ILE A 688 13.98 10.82 -2.32
C ILE A 688 14.92 12.02 -2.52
N ARG A 689 15.53 12.52 -1.43
CA ARG A 689 16.48 13.62 -1.50
C ARG A 689 17.75 13.25 -2.28
N SER A 690 18.22 12.01 -2.23
CA SER A 690 19.38 11.57 -3.02
C SER A 690 19.10 11.46 -4.52
N LEU A 691 17.83 11.35 -4.92
CA LEU A 691 17.44 11.29 -6.33
C LEU A 691 17.48 12.65 -7.03
N ALA A 692 17.64 13.76 -6.31
CA ALA A 692 17.50 15.09 -6.89
C ALA A 692 18.42 16.14 -6.25
N ASN A 693 18.90 17.08 -7.06
CA ASN A 693 19.63 18.29 -6.65
C ASN A 693 18.93 19.55 -7.20
N THR A 694 19.59 20.70 -7.35
CA THR A 694 18.94 21.92 -7.88
C THR A 694 18.73 21.90 -9.40
N VAL A 695 19.48 21.07 -10.13
CA VAL A 695 19.51 21.01 -11.59
C VAL A 695 18.86 19.72 -12.09
N ASN A 696 19.31 18.58 -11.56
CA ASN A 696 18.85 17.25 -11.94
C ASN A 696 17.91 16.67 -10.88
N GLY A 697 16.99 15.83 -11.31
CA GLY A 697 16.05 15.10 -10.48
C GLY A 697 14.68 15.00 -11.14
N PRO A 698 13.78 14.17 -10.58
CA PRO A 698 12.42 14.07 -11.08
C PRO A 698 11.68 15.41 -11.00
N PRO A 699 10.59 15.57 -11.77
CA PRO A 699 9.68 16.71 -11.63
C PRO A 699 9.26 16.90 -10.16
N ALA A 700 9.24 18.15 -9.69
CA ALA A 700 8.93 18.43 -8.29
C ALA A 700 7.50 17.98 -7.92
N SER A 701 6.57 18.04 -8.87
CA SER A 701 5.21 17.48 -8.75
C SER A 701 5.20 15.98 -8.45
N ALA A 702 6.06 15.20 -9.14
CA ALA A 702 6.22 13.76 -8.92
C ALA A 702 6.83 13.46 -7.55
N LEU A 703 7.86 14.22 -7.14
CA LEU A 703 8.43 14.09 -5.79
C LEU A 703 7.42 14.45 -4.70
N ARG A 704 6.58 15.47 -4.90
CA ARG A 704 5.50 15.82 -3.96
C ARG A 704 4.51 14.68 -3.82
N LYS A 705 4.14 14.05 -4.93
CA LYS A 705 3.28 12.86 -4.94
C LYS A 705 3.91 11.73 -4.12
N ALA A 706 5.18 11.42 -4.35
CA ALA A 706 5.94 10.42 -3.58
C ALA A 706 5.97 10.72 -2.07
N VAL A 707 6.20 11.97 -1.67
CA VAL A 707 6.15 12.37 -0.25
C VAL A 707 4.74 12.17 0.33
N THR A 708 3.72 12.58 -0.40
CA THR A 708 2.31 12.48 0.04
C THR A 708 1.85 11.04 0.16
N THR A 709 2.32 10.12 -0.70
CA THR A 709 1.89 8.71 -0.72
C THR A 709 2.78 7.77 0.09
N CYS A 710 4.06 8.08 0.29
CA CYS A 710 5.00 7.19 1.00
C CYS A 710 5.41 7.70 2.39
N ILE A 711 5.53 9.02 2.60
CA ILE A 711 6.05 9.59 3.86
C ILE A 711 4.90 9.98 4.80
N MET A 712 3.92 10.76 4.33
CA MET A 712 2.82 11.23 5.19
C MET A 712 2.01 10.08 5.83
N PRO A 713 1.63 9.00 5.11
CA PRO A 713 0.91 7.89 5.73
C PRO A 713 1.74 7.16 6.79
N CYS A 714 3.07 7.07 6.59
CA CYS A 714 3.98 6.48 7.57
C CYS A 714 4.02 7.31 8.87
N LEU A 715 4.06 8.64 8.74
CA LEU A 715 4.06 9.58 9.87
C LEU A 715 2.72 9.64 10.61
N LEU A 716 1.60 9.47 9.91
CA LEU A 716 0.25 9.55 10.46
C LEU A 716 -0.26 8.25 11.08
N TYR A 717 0.41 7.13 10.83
CA TYR A 717 -0.03 5.82 11.32
C TYR A 717 -0.22 5.82 12.85
N GLY A 718 -1.44 5.55 13.31
CA GLY A 718 -1.80 5.51 14.73
C GLY A 718 -2.15 6.87 15.35
N ALA A 719 -2.20 7.95 14.58
CA ALA A 719 -2.56 9.29 15.10
C ALA A 719 -3.92 9.32 15.80
N GLU A 720 -4.86 8.47 15.37
CA GLU A 720 -6.19 8.26 15.96
C GLU A 720 -6.12 7.84 17.44
N ALA A 721 -5.07 7.10 17.83
CA ALA A 721 -4.87 6.68 19.22
C ALA A 721 -4.29 7.81 20.09
N TRP A 722 -3.34 8.59 19.58
CA TRP A 722 -2.50 9.47 20.42
C TRP A 722 -2.67 10.98 20.22
N PHE A 723 -3.29 11.46 19.14
CA PHE A 723 -3.39 12.89 18.85
C PHE A 723 -4.81 13.45 19.10
N GLU A 724 -4.91 14.58 19.82
CA GLU A 724 -6.19 15.31 20.03
C GLU A 724 -6.09 16.83 19.79
N GLY A 725 -4.97 17.30 19.24
CA GLY A 725 -4.64 18.72 19.15
C GLY A 725 -3.58 19.15 20.17
N ARG A 726 -3.12 20.41 20.06
CA ARG A 726 -2.12 21.02 20.96
C ARG A 726 -2.62 21.30 22.36
N THR A 727 -3.93 21.42 22.48
CA THR A 727 -4.59 21.78 23.72
C THR A 727 -5.85 20.95 23.92
N LYS A 728 -6.29 20.87 25.18
CA LYS A 728 -7.50 20.17 25.59
C LYS A 728 -8.15 20.90 26.77
N ASN A 729 -9.43 20.62 26.99
CA ASN A 729 -10.09 21.03 28.22
C ASN A 729 -9.58 20.15 29.39
N PRO A 730 -9.24 20.75 30.56
CA PRO A 730 -8.74 20.01 31.70
C PRO A 730 -9.84 19.10 32.30
N LEU A 731 -9.41 18.02 32.97
CA LEU A 731 -10.31 17.04 33.59
C LEU A 731 -10.88 17.54 34.94
N THR A 732 -10.18 18.46 35.62
CA THR A 732 -10.53 19.02 36.94
C THR A 732 -10.74 20.54 36.82
N ASN A 733 -11.81 21.08 37.45
CA ASN A 733 -12.04 22.53 37.54
C ASN A 733 -11.85 23.01 38.98
N ARG A 734 -11.22 24.18 39.14
CA ARG A 734 -11.34 25.04 40.34
C ARG A 734 -12.02 26.39 40.01
N SER A 735 -12.48 26.63 38.78
CA SER A 735 -13.09 27.91 38.33
C SER A 735 -14.22 27.70 37.29
N ASP A 736 -15.07 28.72 37.14
CA ASP A 736 -16.22 28.77 36.22
C ASP A 736 -15.84 28.94 34.73
N GLN A 737 -14.61 29.39 34.43
CA GLN A 737 -14.01 29.36 33.10
C GLN A 737 -12.74 28.50 33.12
N PRO A 738 -12.77 27.23 32.66
CA PRO A 738 -11.59 26.37 32.72
C PRO A 738 -10.55 26.78 31.66
N PRO A 739 -9.28 27.02 32.06
CA PRO A 739 -8.22 27.30 31.09
C PRO A 739 -7.94 26.08 30.23
N VAL A 740 -7.80 26.29 28.93
CA VAL A 740 -7.38 25.28 27.96
C VAL A 740 -5.93 24.86 28.26
N VAL A 741 -5.66 23.57 28.49
CA VAL A 741 -4.32 23.06 28.89
C VAL A 741 -3.57 22.39 27.74
N SER A 742 -2.23 22.46 27.76
CA SER A 742 -1.37 21.81 26.76
C SER A 742 -1.44 20.28 26.81
N THR A 743 -1.46 19.65 25.64
CA THR A 743 -1.37 18.18 25.48
C THR A 743 0.07 17.66 25.47
N ARG A 744 1.07 18.54 25.64
CA ARG A 744 2.51 18.21 25.69
C ARG A 744 3.07 17.51 24.43
N ILE A 745 2.48 17.78 23.26
CA ILE A 745 2.89 17.18 21.97
C ILE A 745 4.02 17.93 21.23
N SER A 746 4.61 18.97 21.83
CA SER A 746 5.62 19.81 21.15
C SER A 746 6.81 19.01 20.64
N TRP A 747 7.23 17.98 21.40
CA TRP A 747 8.30 17.08 21.00
C TRP A 747 7.93 16.25 19.76
N HIS A 748 6.73 15.68 19.73
CA HIS A 748 6.21 14.91 18.57
C HIS A 748 6.16 15.79 17.32
N LEU A 749 5.65 17.02 17.44
CA LEU A 749 5.60 17.97 16.34
C LEU A 749 7.01 18.30 15.81
N LYS A 750 8.00 18.44 16.69
CA LYS A 750 9.40 18.66 16.29
C LYS A 750 9.94 17.47 15.50
N ALA A 751 9.75 16.24 16.00
CA ALA A 751 10.22 15.02 15.34
C ALA A 751 9.59 14.83 13.95
N LEU A 752 8.29 15.07 13.82
CA LEU A 752 7.56 14.99 12.55
C LEU A 752 7.96 16.11 11.58
N ASN A 753 8.08 17.35 12.04
CA ASN A 753 8.49 18.49 11.21
C ASN A 753 9.92 18.32 10.67
N GLN A 754 10.83 17.72 11.42
CA GLN A 754 12.19 17.42 10.92
C GLN A 754 12.12 16.54 9.66
N THR A 755 11.35 15.45 9.71
CA THR A 755 11.17 14.56 8.56
C THR A 755 10.48 15.27 7.40
N LEU A 756 9.39 16.01 7.66
CA LEU A 756 8.68 16.75 6.61
C LEU A 756 9.54 17.85 5.98
N THR A 757 10.44 18.48 6.74
CA THR A 757 11.38 19.48 6.21
C THR A 757 12.39 18.84 5.26
N ILE A 758 12.91 17.65 5.59
CA ILE A 758 13.80 16.89 4.70
C ILE A 758 13.04 16.53 3.41
N ALA A 759 11.79 16.07 3.54
CA ALA A 759 10.94 15.71 2.41
C ALA A 759 10.61 16.92 1.52
N ALA A 760 10.26 18.06 2.11
CA ALA A 760 9.97 19.28 1.37
C ALA A 760 11.21 19.84 0.64
N ARG A 761 12.41 19.69 1.22
CA ARG A 761 13.69 19.97 0.55
C ARG A 761 14.06 18.96 -0.54
N ALA A 762 13.51 17.75 -0.49
CA ALA A 762 13.69 16.78 -1.57
C ALA A 762 12.85 17.20 -2.79
N ILE A 763 11.62 17.65 -2.55
CA ILE A 763 10.71 18.16 -3.59
C ILE A 763 11.32 19.38 -4.28
N LEU A 764 11.64 20.41 -3.49
CA LEU A 764 12.00 21.73 -4.02
C LEU A 764 13.49 21.83 -4.34
N PRO A 765 13.87 22.35 -5.52
CA PRO A 765 15.25 22.71 -5.84
C PRO A 765 15.64 24.04 -5.16
N ALA A 766 15.51 24.10 -3.83
CA ALA A 766 15.74 25.29 -3.03
C ALA A 766 17.10 25.27 -2.32
N TRP A 767 17.62 26.45 -2.00
CA TRP A 767 18.86 26.60 -1.24
C TRP A 767 18.73 26.04 0.19
N LYS A 768 19.83 25.60 0.81
CA LYS A 768 19.83 25.03 2.18
C LYS A 768 19.21 25.99 3.21
N THR A 769 19.41 27.29 3.02
CA THR A 769 18.93 28.38 3.88
C THR A 769 17.48 28.79 3.61
N TYR A 770 16.78 28.16 2.65
CA TYR A 770 15.39 28.49 2.31
C TYR A 770 14.49 28.40 3.56
N PRO A 771 13.65 29.42 3.84
CA PRO A 771 12.85 29.45 5.06
C PRO A 771 11.88 28.27 5.17
N GLY A 772 11.82 27.62 6.35
CA GLY A 772 11.02 26.41 6.55
C GLY A 772 9.51 26.59 6.31
N TRP A 773 8.96 27.76 6.63
CA TRP A 773 7.56 28.07 6.36
C TRP A 773 7.26 28.23 4.86
N ALA A 774 8.18 28.85 4.12
CA ALA A 774 8.09 28.99 2.67
C ALA A 774 8.19 27.61 2.03
N LEU A 775 9.09 26.78 2.54
CA LEU A 775 9.32 25.43 2.07
C LEU A 775 8.04 24.58 2.07
N PHE A 776 7.26 24.61 3.15
CA PHE A 776 5.99 23.87 3.19
C PHE A 776 4.96 24.43 2.19
N ARG A 777 4.84 25.75 2.09
CA ARG A 777 3.88 26.37 1.15
C ARG A 777 4.27 26.09 -0.30
N ASP A 778 5.51 26.37 -0.67
CA ASP A 778 6.02 26.19 -2.03
C ASP A 778 6.05 24.71 -2.45
N ALA A 779 6.28 23.77 -1.53
CA ALA A 779 6.17 22.34 -1.80
C ALA A 779 4.72 21.84 -1.84
N GLY A 780 3.74 22.68 -1.48
CA GLY A 780 2.35 22.31 -1.33
C GLY A 780 2.13 21.23 -0.26
N LEU A 781 2.91 21.26 0.82
CA LEU A 781 2.83 20.28 1.92
C LEU A 781 2.25 20.90 3.20
N PRO A 782 1.46 20.13 3.97
CA PRO A 782 1.07 20.55 5.31
C PRO A 782 2.28 20.56 6.26
N SER A 783 2.31 21.50 7.21
CA SER A 783 3.17 21.37 8.39
C SER A 783 2.73 20.17 9.23
N ALA A 784 3.58 19.66 10.14
CA ALA A 784 3.21 18.51 10.99
C ALA A 784 1.94 18.77 11.81
N LEU A 785 1.73 20.01 12.26
CA LEU A 785 0.52 20.39 12.99
C LEU A 785 -0.71 20.27 12.10
N ILE A 786 -0.68 20.87 10.90
CA ILE A 786 -1.82 20.83 9.98
C ILE A 786 -2.11 19.41 9.51
N MET A 787 -1.07 18.62 9.26
CA MET A 787 -1.19 17.21 8.89
C MET A 787 -1.91 16.40 9.99
N LEU A 788 -1.57 16.62 11.25
CA LEU A 788 -2.21 15.96 12.39
C LEU A 788 -3.62 16.51 12.67
N GLU A 789 -3.85 17.81 12.51
CA GLU A 789 -5.19 18.41 12.62
C GLU A 789 -6.14 17.84 11.56
N GLU A 790 -5.64 17.60 10.34
CA GLU A 790 -6.38 16.91 9.29
C GLU A 790 -6.67 15.45 9.64
N ALA A 791 -5.73 14.73 10.27
CA ALA A 791 -5.98 13.37 10.77
C ALA A 791 -7.02 13.37 11.91
N LYS A 792 -6.93 14.33 12.84
CA LYS A 792 -7.88 14.52 13.94
C LYS A 792 -9.31 14.74 13.44
N LEU A 793 -9.49 15.64 12.48
CA LEU A 793 -10.82 15.95 11.94
C LEU A 793 -11.38 14.79 11.10
N ARG A 794 -10.53 14.05 10.39
CA ARG A 794 -10.94 12.79 9.74
C ARG A 794 -11.38 11.74 10.74
N PHE A 795 -10.68 11.59 11.86
CA PHE A 795 -11.07 10.66 12.91
C PHE A 795 -12.33 11.11 13.65
N ALA A 796 -12.49 12.42 13.93
CA ALA A 796 -13.72 12.97 14.48
C ALA A 796 -14.92 12.71 13.55
N LEU A 797 -14.74 12.85 12.23
CA LEU A 797 -15.78 12.50 11.26
C LEU A 797 -16.08 11.00 11.30
N HIS A 798 -15.05 10.14 11.31
CA HIS A 798 -15.19 8.69 11.44
C HIS A 798 -16.02 8.32 12.68
N LEU A 799 -15.75 8.92 13.84
CA LEU A 799 -16.51 8.70 15.07
C LEU A 799 -18.01 9.04 14.95
N GLN A 800 -18.41 9.94 14.05
CA GLN A 800 -19.83 10.24 13.78
C GLN A 800 -20.45 9.29 12.75
N VAL A 801 -19.66 8.81 11.79
CA VAL A 801 -20.17 8.01 10.67
C VAL A 801 -19.99 6.51 10.83
N VAL A 802 -19.49 6.00 11.96
CA VAL A 802 -19.51 4.55 12.25
C VAL A 802 -20.94 4.04 12.50
N ASP A 803 -21.17 2.76 12.22
CA ASP A 803 -22.47 2.11 12.39
C ASP A 803 -22.84 1.89 13.87
N LYS A 804 -24.13 1.58 14.11
CA LYS A 804 -24.69 1.39 15.46
C LYS A 804 -23.92 0.37 16.32
N ASN A 805 -23.42 -0.70 15.73
CA ASN A 805 -22.79 -1.83 16.43
C ASN A 805 -21.26 -1.71 16.49
N HIS A 806 -20.70 -0.57 16.05
CA HIS A 806 -19.26 -0.33 16.05
C HIS A 806 -18.72 -0.15 17.49
N PRO A 807 -17.52 -0.68 17.84
CA PRO A 807 -16.96 -0.59 19.20
C PRO A 807 -16.74 0.85 19.72
N LEU A 808 -16.58 1.81 18.81
CA LEU A 808 -16.44 3.24 19.15
C LEU A 808 -17.78 3.92 19.51
N THR A 809 -18.92 3.37 19.10
CA THR A 809 -20.25 3.98 19.29
C THR A 809 -20.65 4.05 20.76
N ALA A 810 -20.29 3.05 21.57
CA ALA A 810 -20.48 3.12 23.02
C ALA A 810 -19.48 4.08 23.69
N ARG A 811 -18.24 4.15 23.18
CA ARG A 811 -17.11 4.90 23.77
C ARG A 811 -17.16 6.40 23.53
N ILE A 812 -17.88 6.86 22.50
CA ILE A 812 -18.12 8.29 22.26
C ILE A 812 -19.15 8.88 23.22
N LYS A 813 -20.09 8.08 23.75
CA LYS A 813 -21.18 8.57 24.60
C LYS A 813 -20.63 9.22 25.88
N ILE A 814 -21.30 10.28 26.29
CA ILE A 814 -21.05 11.02 27.52
C ILE A 814 -22.35 11.03 28.31
N SER A 815 -22.33 10.52 29.54
CA SER A 815 -23.52 10.43 30.37
C SER A 815 -23.96 11.81 30.86
N VAL A 816 -25.26 11.97 31.10
CA VAL A 816 -25.83 13.15 31.76
C VAL A 816 -25.57 13.05 33.28
N ILE A 817 -25.34 14.18 33.93
CA ILE A 817 -25.20 14.27 35.39
C ILE A 817 -26.59 14.05 36.00
N PRO A 818 -26.80 12.94 36.75
CA PRO A 818 -28.14 12.53 37.14
C PRO A 818 -28.72 13.38 38.29
N LYS A 819 -27.89 13.83 39.24
CA LYS A 819 -28.29 14.61 40.43
C LYS A 819 -27.14 15.51 40.89
N GLY A 820 -27.44 16.59 41.63
CA GLY A 820 -26.46 17.52 42.21
C GLY A 820 -26.19 18.79 41.38
N ARG A 821 -25.15 19.54 41.73
CA ARG A 821 -24.76 20.78 41.01
C ARG A 821 -24.39 20.45 39.56
N GLY A 822 -25.14 21.00 38.61
CA GLY A 822 -24.99 20.69 37.17
C GLY A 822 -25.83 19.51 36.67
N ALA A 823 -26.81 19.03 37.46
CA ALA A 823 -27.79 18.04 37.00
C ALA A 823 -28.48 18.47 35.69
N GLY A 824 -28.67 17.53 34.78
CA GLY A 824 -29.16 17.79 33.42
C GLY A 824 -28.06 18.18 32.42
N GLY A 825 -26.86 18.55 32.88
CA GLY A 825 -25.69 18.77 32.03
C GLY A 825 -24.94 17.49 31.68
N LEU A 826 -24.08 17.53 30.66
CA LEU A 826 -23.20 16.42 30.30
C LEU A 826 -22.04 16.28 31.30
N GLN A 827 -21.67 15.03 31.62
CA GLN A 827 -20.43 14.73 32.32
C GLN A 827 -19.21 15.21 31.52
N LYS A 828 -18.07 15.37 32.21
CA LYS A 828 -16.84 15.77 31.52
C LYS A 828 -16.29 14.61 30.67
N PRO A 829 -15.76 14.88 29.47
CA PRO A 829 -15.15 13.85 28.65
C PRO A 829 -13.81 13.39 29.27
N HIS A 830 -13.75 12.14 29.70
CA HIS A 830 -12.58 11.56 30.38
C HIS A 830 -11.50 11.03 29.42
N SER A 831 -11.87 10.79 28.17
CA SER A 831 -10.99 10.24 27.13
C SER A 831 -10.82 11.18 25.93
N LYS A 832 -9.81 10.91 25.11
CA LYS A 832 -9.60 11.58 23.82
C LYS A 832 -10.76 11.29 22.87
N VAL A 833 -11.20 10.03 22.77
CA VAL A 833 -12.31 9.62 21.90
C VAL A 833 -13.59 10.42 22.18
N GLN A 834 -13.94 10.61 23.47
CA GLN A 834 -15.10 11.44 23.85
C GLN A 834 -14.90 12.91 23.45
N ARG A 835 -13.73 13.49 23.70
CA ARG A 835 -13.44 14.89 23.30
C ARG A 835 -13.50 15.08 21.79
N LEU A 836 -12.95 14.15 21.01
CA LEU A 836 -12.99 14.19 19.55
C LEU A 836 -14.40 13.99 19.02
N GLY A 837 -15.19 13.16 19.69
CA GLY A 837 -16.61 12.96 19.39
C GLY A 837 -17.49 14.19 19.60
N LEU A 838 -17.03 15.18 20.36
CA LEU A 838 -17.75 16.45 20.54
C LEU A 838 -17.37 17.53 19.52
N ILE A 839 -16.37 17.30 18.67
CA ILE A 839 -15.90 18.32 17.70
C ILE A 839 -16.94 18.59 16.62
N LEU A 840 -17.68 17.55 16.23
CA LEU A 840 -18.62 17.58 15.12
C LEU A 840 -20.04 17.28 15.63
N PRO A 841 -21.08 17.82 14.96
CA PRO A 841 -22.47 17.50 15.29
C PRO A 841 -22.72 15.99 15.29
N THR A 842 -23.57 15.54 16.20
CA THR A 842 -24.03 14.14 16.22
C THR A 842 -25.00 13.93 15.07
N ILE A 843 -24.89 12.77 14.42
CA ILE A 843 -25.80 12.37 13.33
C ILE A 843 -26.48 11.05 13.69
N PRO A 844 -27.64 10.74 13.08
CA PRO A 844 -28.25 9.43 13.16
C PRO A 844 -27.27 8.35 12.72
N ARG A 845 -27.16 7.28 13.51
CA ARG A 845 -26.28 6.17 13.20
C ARG A 845 -26.84 5.39 12.02
N HIS A 846 -26.04 5.30 10.97
CA HIS A 846 -26.40 4.55 9.78
C HIS A 846 -26.38 3.03 10.05
N THR A 847 -27.14 2.29 9.25
CA THR A 847 -27.22 0.84 9.34
C THR A 847 -26.09 0.22 8.53
N LEU A 848 -25.41 -0.76 9.14
CA LEU A 848 -24.44 -1.59 8.45
C LEU A 848 -25.19 -2.50 7.47
N ILE A 849 -25.00 -2.31 6.16
CA ILE A 849 -25.70 -3.05 5.11
C ILE A 849 -24.71 -3.75 4.17
N ALA A 850 -25.09 -4.94 3.70
CA ALA A 850 -24.35 -5.63 2.65
C ALA A 850 -24.35 -4.80 1.35
N PRO A 851 -23.32 -4.94 0.49
CA PRO A 851 -23.29 -4.31 -0.82
C PRO A 851 -24.52 -4.73 -1.64
N HIS A 852 -25.17 -3.75 -2.25
CA HIS A 852 -26.34 -3.96 -3.09
C HIS A 852 -25.92 -4.00 -4.56
N TYR A 853 -26.43 -4.99 -5.29
CA TYR A 853 -26.08 -5.27 -6.67
C TYR A 853 -27.33 -5.37 -7.54
N SER A 854 -27.88 -4.23 -7.95
CA SER A 854 -28.96 -4.21 -8.94
C SER A 854 -28.40 -4.32 -10.37
N PRO A 855 -29.22 -4.77 -11.35
CA PRO A 855 -28.88 -4.67 -12.76
C PRO A 855 -28.48 -3.23 -13.12
N GLY A 856 -27.32 -3.07 -13.76
CA GLY A 856 -26.84 -1.75 -14.19
C GLY A 856 -26.34 -0.84 -13.06
N CYS A 857 -26.09 -1.36 -11.85
CA CYS A 857 -25.50 -0.57 -10.76
C CYS A 857 -24.04 -0.14 -11.02
N ARG A 858 -23.40 -0.72 -12.05
CA ARG A 858 -22.03 -0.41 -12.48
C ARG A 858 -21.97 0.27 -13.86
N THR A 859 -23.11 0.55 -14.49
CA THR A 859 -23.15 1.26 -15.77
C THR A 859 -23.23 2.77 -15.54
N ASP A 860 -22.58 3.53 -16.42
CA ASP A 860 -22.69 4.98 -16.44
C ASP A 860 -24.13 5.37 -16.84
N PRO A 861 -24.90 6.07 -15.97
CA PRO A 861 -26.28 6.45 -16.28
C PRO A 861 -26.41 7.35 -17.52
N THR A 862 -25.33 8.03 -17.90
CA THR A 862 -25.29 8.94 -19.06
C THR A 862 -25.01 8.21 -20.38
N ASN A 863 -24.48 6.98 -20.32
CA ASN A 863 -23.92 6.25 -21.46
C ASN A 863 -22.87 7.04 -22.27
N GLY A 864 -22.25 8.07 -21.68
CA GLY A 864 -21.31 8.95 -22.38
C GLY A 864 -21.94 9.89 -23.41
N ILE A 865 -23.26 10.01 -23.46
CA ILE A 865 -23.98 10.85 -24.43
C ILE A 865 -23.92 12.31 -23.97
N ALA A 866 -23.73 13.24 -24.91
CA ALA A 866 -23.74 14.66 -24.63
C ALA A 866 -25.11 15.14 -24.11
N LYS A 867 -25.11 16.07 -23.15
CA LYS A 867 -26.30 16.51 -22.41
C LYS A 867 -27.46 16.97 -23.32
N ALA A 868 -27.16 17.73 -24.38
CA ALA A 868 -28.16 18.23 -25.32
C ALA A 868 -28.78 17.12 -26.17
N GLU A 869 -27.99 16.13 -26.60
CA GLU A 869 -28.49 14.97 -27.34
C GLU A 869 -29.32 14.06 -26.43
N ALA A 870 -28.84 13.83 -25.20
CA ALA A 870 -29.58 13.07 -24.20
C ALA A 870 -30.95 13.70 -23.88
N ALA A 871 -31.06 15.04 -23.87
CA ALA A 871 -32.33 15.72 -23.63
C ALA A 871 -33.35 15.48 -24.76
N LYS A 872 -32.90 15.50 -26.03
CA LYS A 872 -33.74 15.16 -27.18
C LYS A 872 -34.22 13.71 -27.13
N LEU A 873 -33.31 12.77 -26.83
CA LEU A 873 -33.63 11.35 -26.69
C LEU A 873 -34.57 11.09 -25.50
N PHE A 874 -34.40 11.83 -24.40
CA PHE A 874 -35.26 11.74 -23.23
C PHE A 874 -36.67 12.23 -23.57
N THR A 875 -36.81 13.39 -24.22
CA THR A 875 -38.12 13.94 -24.62
C THR A 875 -38.84 13.00 -25.58
N LYS A 876 -38.14 12.51 -26.61
CA LYS A 876 -38.70 11.51 -27.54
C LYS A 876 -39.19 10.25 -26.82
N TRP A 877 -38.44 9.77 -25.82
CA TRP A 877 -38.88 8.64 -25.01
C TRP A 877 -40.08 9.00 -24.12
N TRP A 878 -40.06 10.17 -23.51
CA TRP A 878 -41.13 10.66 -22.64
C TRP A 878 -42.48 10.73 -23.36
N ASP A 879 -42.47 11.16 -24.62
CA ASP A 879 -43.67 11.26 -25.46
C ASP A 879 -44.26 9.89 -25.83
N THR A 880 -43.49 8.79 -25.68
CA THR A 880 -44.00 7.42 -25.91
C THR A 880 -44.71 6.82 -24.69
N LEU A 881 -44.66 7.48 -23.53
CA LEU A 881 -45.22 6.97 -22.29
C LEU A 881 -46.75 7.08 -22.27
N THR A 882 -47.40 6.06 -21.73
CA THR A 882 -48.87 5.93 -21.72
C THR A 882 -49.45 6.25 -20.35
N ASN A 883 -50.77 6.22 -20.22
CA ASN A 883 -51.44 6.38 -18.92
C ASN A 883 -51.12 5.26 -17.90
N GLN A 884 -50.43 4.20 -18.30
CA GLN A 884 -49.90 3.18 -17.38
C GLN A 884 -48.52 3.53 -16.79
N ASP A 885 -47.85 4.52 -17.37
CA ASP A 885 -46.54 5.00 -16.93
C ASP A 885 -46.73 6.25 -16.05
N VAL A 886 -46.17 6.18 -14.85
CA VAL A 886 -46.08 7.32 -13.94
C VAL A 886 -44.63 7.66 -13.77
N THR A 887 -44.33 8.94 -13.85
CA THR A 887 -42.97 9.43 -13.87
C THR A 887 -42.78 10.47 -12.77
N ILE A 888 -41.65 10.37 -12.10
CA ILE A 888 -41.33 11.14 -10.90
C ILE A 888 -40.04 11.89 -11.19
N PHE A 889 -40.14 13.21 -11.29
CA PHE A 889 -38.96 14.08 -11.29
C PHE A 889 -38.69 14.58 -9.88
N SER A 890 -37.42 14.66 -9.54
CA SER A 890 -36.99 15.21 -8.26
C SER A 890 -35.70 15.99 -8.45
N ASP A 891 -35.57 17.08 -7.71
CA ASP A 891 -34.37 17.91 -7.69
C ASP A 891 -34.09 18.43 -6.27
N GLY A 892 -32.87 18.88 -6.03
CA GLY A 892 -32.41 19.47 -4.79
C GLY A 892 -31.80 20.85 -5.03
N SER A 893 -32.03 21.78 -4.09
CA SER A 893 -31.42 23.10 -4.11
C SER A 893 -30.64 23.37 -2.83
N GLU A 894 -29.57 24.15 -2.95
CA GLU A 894 -28.76 24.63 -1.85
C GLU A 894 -28.53 26.13 -2.02
N GLN A 895 -29.16 26.93 -1.16
CA GLN A 895 -29.09 28.40 -1.22
C GLN A 895 -28.59 28.98 0.11
N ARG A 896 -28.13 30.23 0.07
CA ARG A 896 -27.78 31.01 1.26
C ARG A 896 -28.48 32.36 1.24
N THR A 897 -29.22 32.66 2.29
CA THR A 897 -29.91 33.94 2.50
C THR A 897 -29.49 34.46 3.86
N ASP A 898 -29.00 35.70 3.93
CA ASP A 898 -28.54 36.35 5.16
C ASP A 898 -27.52 35.56 6.00
N GLY A 899 -26.71 34.74 5.32
CA GLY A 899 -25.68 33.89 5.95
C GLY A 899 -26.20 32.55 6.47
N GLU A 900 -27.52 32.35 6.52
CA GLU A 900 -28.14 31.06 6.78
C GLU A 900 -28.15 30.19 5.51
N ARG A 901 -28.17 28.87 5.70
CA ARG A 901 -28.08 27.90 4.61
C ARG A 901 -29.36 27.08 4.56
N PHE A 902 -29.98 27.07 3.40
CA PHE A 902 -31.22 26.34 3.13
C PHE A 902 -30.92 25.21 2.15
N VAL A 903 -31.32 24.00 2.54
CA VAL A 903 -31.15 22.79 1.75
C VAL A 903 -32.54 22.20 1.56
N THR A 904 -33.03 22.20 0.32
CA THR A 904 -34.45 21.95 0.01
C THR A 904 -34.58 21.01 -1.17
N TYR A 905 -35.70 20.30 -1.25
CA TYR A 905 -36.02 19.41 -2.36
C TYR A 905 -37.37 19.76 -2.97
N GLY A 906 -37.52 19.44 -4.25
CA GLY A 906 -38.77 19.53 -5.00
C GLY A 906 -38.98 18.25 -5.79
N TYR A 907 -40.25 17.87 -5.99
CA TYR A 907 -40.60 16.77 -6.88
C TYR A 907 -41.91 17.05 -7.62
N ALA A 908 -42.02 16.53 -8.83
CA ALA A 908 -43.21 16.62 -9.67
C ALA A 908 -43.52 15.25 -10.27
N ILE A 909 -44.80 14.86 -10.24
CA ILE A 909 -45.27 13.55 -10.65
C ILE A 909 -46.22 13.73 -11.83
N TYR A 910 -45.97 12.98 -12.89
CA TYR A 910 -46.75 12.99 -14.11
C TYR A 910 -47.31 11.59 -14.40
N GLN A 911 -48.50 11.54 -14.96
CA GLN A 911 -49.06 10.34 -15.57
C GLN A 911 -49.14 10.61 -17.08
N ALA A 912 -48.45 9.79 -17.87
CA ALA A 912 -48.04 10.15 -19.22
C ALA A 912 -47.34 11.54 -19.21
N GLN A 913 -47.95 12.57 -19.81
CA GLN A 913 -47.44 13.94 -19.86
C GLN A 913 -48.27 14.92 -19.00
N THR A 914 -49.28 14.44 -18.27
CA THR A 914 -50.13 15.28 -17.42
C THR A 914 -49.62 15.30 -15.98
N GLN A 915 -49.39 16.48 -15.41
CA GLN A 915 -48.97 16.62 -14.01
C GLN A 915 -50.12 16.23 -13.08
N ILE A 916 -49.90 15.25 -12.21
CA ILE A 916 -50.93 14.74 -11.28
C ILE A 916 -50.65 15.11 -9.82
N ALA A 917 -49.39 15.37 -9.46
CA ALA A 917 -49.03 15.78 -8.10
C ALA A 917 -47.67 16.50 -8.09
N ILE A 918 -47.46 17.31 -7.05
CA ILE A 918 -46.20 18.00 -6.75
C ILE A 918 -45.95 17.99 -5.25
N GLY A 919 -44.71 18.22 -4.85
CA GLY A 919 -44.38 18.49 -3.47
C GLY A 919 -42.99 19.07 -3.32
N ARG A 920 -42.72 19.61 -2.13
CA ARG A 920 -41.44 20.22 -1.76
C ARG A 920 -41.24 20.14 -0.25
N GLY A 921 -40.02 20.34 0.21
CA GLY A 921 -39.72 20.39 1.64
C GLY A 921 -38.26 20.72 1.93
N SER A 922 -38.00 21.00 3.19
CA SER A 922 -36.66 21.38 3.66
C SER A 922 -35.96 20.23 4.40
N LEU A 923 -34.63 20.25 4.42
CA LEU A 923 -33.77 19.42 5.24
C LEU A 923 -33.09 20.27 6.33
N ASN A 924 -32.44 19.61 7.29
CA ASN A 924 -31.54 20.26 8.22
C ASN A 924 -30.48 21.12 7.46
N PRO A 925 -30.20 22.36 7.89
CA PRO A 925 -29.15 23.22 7.30
C PRO A 925 -27.75 22.60 7.24
N GLN A 926 -27.48 21.61 8.10
CA GLN A 926 -26.28 20.77 8.11
C GLN A 926 -26.43 19.55 7.17
N SER A 927 -27.02 19.77 5.99
CA SER A 927 -27.11 18.80 4.86
C SER A 927 -26.43 19.35 3.61
N HIS A 928 -26.48 18.67 2.47
CA HIS A 928 -26.06 19.22 1.16
C HIS A 928 -27.11 18.95 0.08
N VAL A 929 -26.97 19.62 -1.07
CA VAL A 929 -27.80 19.38 -2.27
C VAL A 929 -27.97 17.90 -2.59
N PHE A 930 -26.89 17.10 -2.52
CA PHE A 930 -26.94 15.64 -2.70
C PHE A 930 -27.93 14.92 -1.76
N ASP A 931 -28.04 15.36 -0.51
CA ASP A 931 -29.01 14.80 0.43
C ASP A 931 -30.43 15.20 0.06
N ALA A 932 -30.61 16.44 -0.40
CA ALA A 932 -31.90 16.94 -0.84
C ALA A 932 -32.39 16.21 -2.10
N GLU A 933 -31.53 16.01 -3.09
CA GLU A 933 -31.83 15.21 -4.29
C GLU A 933 -32.26 13.79 -3.92
N ALA A 934 -31.55 13.13 -3.01
CA ALA A 934 -31.86 11.77 -2.56
C ALA A 934 -33.18 11.69 -1.78
N VAL A 935 -33.40 12.63 -0.85
CA VAL A 935 -34.65 12.71 -0.08
C VAL A 935 -35.82 13.09 -0.97
N GLY A 936 -35.63 14.02 -1.92
CA GLY A 936 -36.62 14.40 -2.92
C GLY A 936 -37.04 13.22 -3.79
N ALA A 937 -36.08 12.43 -4.27
CA ALA A 937 -36.34 11.22 -5.03
C ALA A 937 -37.21 10.22 -4.25
N TRP A 938 -36.87 9.96 -2.97
CA TRP A 938 -37.69 9.10 -2.11
C TRP A 938 -39.08 9.69 -1.83
N ARG A 939 -39.18 10.97 -1.52
CA ARG A 939 -40.47 11.63 -1.20
C ARG A 939 -41.40 11.65 -2.41
N GLY A 940 -40.88 11.89 -3.60
CA GLY A 940 -41.63 11.78 -4.85
C GLY A 940 -42.11 10.35 -5.10
N LEU A 941 -41.22 9.37 -4.93
CA LEU A 941 -41.59 7.95 -5.07
C LEU A 941 -42.66 7.53 -4.06
N GLN A 942 -42.50 7.91 -2.79
CA GLN A 942 -43.45 7.65 -1.72
C GLN A 942 -44.84 8.24 -2.03
N HIS A 943 -44.89 9.46 -2.57
CA HIS A 943 -46.15 10.08 -2.97
C HIS A 943 -46.76 9.35 -4.18
N ALA A 944 -45.97 8.99 -5.19
CA ALA A 944 -46.45 8.21 -6.34
C ALA A 944 -47.04 6.85 -5.94
N ILE A 945 -46.41 6.14 -5.01
CA ILE A 945 -46.92 4.85 -4.48
C ILE A 945 -48.26 5.04 -3.77
N ARG A 946 -48.44 6.12 -2.99
CA ARG A 946 -49.72 6.41 -2.33
C ARG A 946 -50.85 6.73 -3.30
N LEU A 947 -50.54 7.37 -4.43
CA LEU A 947 -51.52 7.68 -5.47
C LEU A 947 -52.01 6.43 -6.21
N ALA A 948 -51.26 5.32 -6.18
CA ALA A 948 -51.66 4.05 -6.78
C ALA A 948 -51.01 2.84 -6.07
N PRO A 949 -51.52 2.45 -4.88
CA PRO A 949 -50.85 1.45 -4.03
C PRO A 949 -50.80 0.02 -4.61
N HIS A 950 -51.67 -0.31 -5.58
CA HIS A 950 -51.90 -1.70 -6.05
C HIS A 950 -52.10 -1.85 -7.57
N GLY A 951 -51.55 -0.96 -8.41
CA GLY A 951 -51.68 -1.07 -9.87
C GLY A 951 -50.47 -1.71 -10.55
N HIS A 952 -50.67 -2.42 -11.67
CA HIS A 952 -49.63 -2.85 -12.63
C HIS A 952 -48.87 -1.67 -13.31
N ARG A 953 -48.94 -0.46 -12.74
CA ARG A 953 -48.34 0.75 -13.31
C ARG A 953 -46.83 0.67 -13.25
N ARG A 954 -46.18 1.21 -14.28
CA ARG A 954 -44.74 1.33 -14.34
C ARG A 954 -44.32 2.68 -13.79
N LEU A 955 -43.51 2.68 -12.73
CA LEU A 955 -43.00 3.89 -12.11
C LEU A 955 -41.61 4.20 -12.67
N TRP A 956 -41.39 5.43 -13.12
CA TRP A 956 -40.11 5.91 -13.63
C TRP A 956 -39.58 7.04 -12.76
N MET A 957 -38.50 6.78 -12.03
CA MET A 957 -37.74 7.82 -11.33
C MET A 957 -36.81 8.50 -12.33
N CYS A 958 -37.07 9.76 -12.63
CA CYS A 958 -36.32 10.59 -13.55
C CYS A 958 -35.46 11.58 -12.76
N ILE A 959 -34.19 11.24 -12.61
CA ILE A 959 -33.24 11.92 -11.72
C ILE A 959 -32.10 12.47 -12.56
N ASP A 960 -31.66 13.68 -12.31
CA ASP A 960 -30.56 14.33 -13.02
C ASP A 960 -29.18 14.09 -12.38
N SER A 961 -29.17 13.80 -11.08
CA SER A 961 -27.99 13.44 -10.31
C SER A 961 -27.56 11.98 -10.51
N THR A 962 -26.47 11.79 -11.25
CA THR A 962 -25.84 10.47 -11.45
C THR A 962 -25.40 9.82 -10.13
N SER A 963 -25.03 10.63 -9.14
CA SER A 963 -24.61 10.14 -7.82
C SER A 963 -25.78 9.55 -7.03
N VAL A 964 -26.97 10.15 -7.14
CA VAL A 964 -28.19 9.60 -6.53
C VAL A 964 -28.62 8.31 -7.25
N ILE A 965 -28.56 8.28 -8.58
CA ILE A 965 -28.86 7.06 -9.35
C ILE A 965 -27.94 5.91 -8.94
N TRP A 966 -26.63 6.16 -8.80
CA TRP A 966 -25.70 5.13 -8.31
C TRP A 966 -25.99 4.71 -6.88
N GLY A 967 -26.42 5.63 -6.01
CA GLY A 967 -26.83 5.29 -4.65
C GLY A 967 -28.07 4.41 -4.58
N ILE A 968 -29.04 4.64 -5.47
CA ILE A 968 -30.28 3.84 -5.57
C ILE A 968 -30.00 2.46 -6.19
N ARG A 969 -29.30 2.40 -7.32
CA ARG A 969 -28.98 1.13 -8.01
C ARG A 969 -27.92 0.29 -7.28
N GLY A 970 -26.98 0.95 -6.60
CA GLY A 970 -25.83 0.32 -5.97
C GLY A 970 -25.83 0.45 -4.46
N ASN A 971 -24.64 0.66 -3.89
CA ASN A 971 -24.49 0.79 -2.44
C ASN A 971 -25.04 2.13 -1.95
N ALA A 972 -26.04 2.08 -1.07
CA ALA A 972 -26.57 3.27 -0.40
C ALA A 972 -25.45 4.05 0.31
N PRO A 973 -25.25 5.34 -0.04
CA PRO A 973 -24.28 6.20 0.63
C PRO A 973 -24.60 6.40 2.12
N THR A 974 -23.59 6.69 2.93
CA THR A 974 -23.78 6.92 4.37
C THR A 974 -24.62 8.17 4.66
N SER A 975 -24.56 9.17 3.78
CA SER A 975 -25.37 10.39 3.93
C SER A 975 -26.78 10.13 3.43
N SER A 976 -27.78 10.46 4.24
CA SER A 976 -29.20 10.20 3.94
C SER A 976 -29.48 8.74 3.54
N GLN A 977 -28.72 7.79 4.12
CA GLN A 977 -28.76 6.36 3.77
C GLN A 977 -30.18 5.80 3.80
N TRP A 978 -30.99 6.25 4.75
CA TRP A 978 -32.38 5.84 4.90
C TRP A 978 -33.19 6.08 3.62
N ALA A 979 -33.03 7.22 2.94
CA ALA A 979 -33.78 7.52 1.72
C ALA A 979 -33.45 6.54 0.58
N PHE A 980 -32.17 6.17 0.45
CA PHE A 980 -31.74 5.17 -0.52
C PHE A 980 -32.28 3.77 -0.20
N LEU A 981 -32.24 3.37 1.07
CA LEU A 981 -32.74 2.08 1.52
C LEU A 981 -34.25 1.94 1.31
N GLU A 982 -34.99 3.02 1.57
CA GLU A 982 -36.43 3.08 1.31
C GLU A 982 -36.75 2.97 -0.19
N CYS A 983 -36.00 3.69 -1.05
CA CYS A 983 -36.11 3.52 -2.51
C CYS A 983 -35.84 2.08 -2.93
N GLN A 984 -34.78 1.46 -2.42
CA GLN A 984 -34.41 0.06 -2.73
C GLN A 984 -35.47 -0.93 -2.26
N ALA A 985 -36.03 -0.72 -1.06
CA ALA A 985 -37.12 -1.54 -0.53
C ALA A 985 -38.37 -1.42 -1.40
N ALA A 986 -38.74 -0.22 -1.84
CA ALA A 986 -39.84 -0.02 -2.77
C ALA A 986 -39.58 -0.68 -4.13
N MET A 987 -38.37 -0.56 -4.68
CA MET A 987 -37.98 -1.20 -5.95
C MET A 987 -38.03 -2.73 -5.92
N ALA A 988 -37.94 -3.34 -4.73
CA ALA A 988 -38.10 -4.78 -4.57
C ALA A 988 -39.56 -5.24 -4.66
N VAL A 989 -40.53 -4.35 -4.45
CA VAL A 989 -41.97 -4.66 -4.39
C VAL A 989 -42.74 -4.15 -5.61
N PHE A 990 -42.36 -2.98 -6.13
CA PHE A 990 -43.06 -2.30 -7.22
C PHE A 990 -42.24 -2.28 -8.52
N ASN A 991 -42.91 -2.15 -9.68
CA ASN A 991 -42.26 -2.03 -10.99
C ASN A 991 -41.66 -0.62 -11.18
N ILE A 992 -40.54 -0.37 -10.51
CA ILE A 992 -39.84 0.91 -10.52
C ILE A 992 -38.58 0.82 -11.37
N GLN A 993 -38.41 1.78 -12.28
CA GLN A 993 -37.23 1.95 -13.12
C GLN A 993 -36.61 3.31 -12.86
N VAL A 994 -35.28 3.37 -12.86
CA VAL A 994 -34.53 4.63 -12.67
C VAL A 994 -33.93 5.04 -14.00
N ARG A 995 -34.20 6.26 -14.46
CA ARG A 995 -33.66 6.83 -15.69
C ARG A 995 -32.99 8.18 -15.40
N TRP A 996 -31.85 8.41 -16.04
CA TRP A 996 -31.20 9.71 -15.97
C TRP A 996 -31.96 10.74 -16.83
N SER A 997 -32.25 11.90 -16.25
CA SER A 997 -32.88 13.05 -16.91
C SER A 997 -31.90 14.23 -16.93
N PRO A 998 -31.47 14.76 -18.09
CA PRO A 998 -30.54 15.88 -18.12
C PRO A 998 -31.11 17.17 -17.49
N GLY A 999 -30.60 17.61 -16.33
CA GLY A 999 -31.06 18.86 -15.70
C GLY A 999 -30.74 20.14 -16.48
N HIS A 1000 -31.49 21.23 -16.29
CA HIS A 1000 -31.32 22.51 -17.01
C HIS A 1000 -31.27 22.38 -18.55
N THR A 1001 -32.14 21.55 -19.13
CA THR A 1001 -32.24 21.36 -20.59
C THR A 1001 -33.65 21.58 -21.14
N GLY A 1002 -34.57 22.13 -20.33
CA GLY A 1002 -35.95 22.40 -20.75
C GLY A 1002 -36.88 21.19 -20.64
N ILE A 1003 -36.47 20.11 -19.96
CA ILE A 1003 -37.35 18.97 -19.67
C ILE A 1003 -38.37 19.42 -18.61
N ILE A 1004 -39.63 19.56 -19.03
CA ILE A 1004 -40.71 20.20 -18.26
C ILE A 1004 -40.76 19.75 -16.80
N GLY A 1005 -40.70 18.44 -16.54
CA GLY A 1005 -40.81 17.94 -15.18
C GLY A 1005 -39.54 18.09 -14.33
N ASN A 1006 -38.34 18.08 -14.92
CA ASN A 1006 -37.11 18.41 -14.18
C ASN A 1006 -37.11 19.90 -13.80
N GLU A 1007 -37.44 20.78 -14.75
CA GLU A 1007 -37.57 22.22 -14.50
C GLU A 1007 -38.67 22.51 -13.45
N ALA A 1008 -39.73 21.70 -13.40
CA ALA A 1008 -40.75 21.81 -12.37
C ALA A 1008 -40.22 21.43 -10.98
N ALA A 1009 -39.46 20.33 -10.87
CA ALA A 1009 -38.85 19.91 -9.62
C ALA A 1009 -37.81 20.92 -9.11
N ASP A 1010 -36.96 21.45 -9.99
CA ASP A 1010 -35.97 22.50 -9.71
C ASP A 1010 -36.66 23.79 -9.17
N ARG A 1011 -37.67 24.29 -9.90
CA ARG A 1011 -38.47 25.45 -9.46
C ARG A 1011 -39.12 25.24 -8.09
N LEU A 1012 -39.56 24.02 -7.78
CA LEU A 1012 -40.18 23.71 -6.49
C LEU A 1012 -39.15 23.70 -5.36
N ALA A 1013 -37.96 23.14 -5.59
CA ALA A 1013 -36.86 23.17 -4.63
C ALA A 1013 -36.42 24.62 -4.34
N ASP A 1014 -36.29 25.45 -5.38
CA ASP A 1014 -35.94 26.86 -5.26
C ASP A 1014 -37.03 27.70 -4.59
N ALA A 1015 -38.30 27.42 -4.87
CA ALA A 1015 -39.41 28.09 -4.20
C ALA A 1015 -39.44 27.78 -2.70
N GLU A 1016 -39.13 26.54 -2.32
CA GLU A 1016 -39.00 26.14 -0.91
C GLU A 1016 -37.84 26.86 -0.22
N ALA A 1017 -36.71 27.06 -0.90
CA ALA A 1017 -35.57 27.77 -0.32
C ALA A 1017 -35.89 29.23 0.04
N LYS A 1018 -36.87 29.85 -0.64
CA LYS A 1018 -37.34 31.23 -0.36
C LYS A 1018 -38.29 31.30 0.83
N ALA A 1019 -39.03 30.23 1.12
CA ALA A 1019 -39.99 30.14 2.22
C ALA A 1019 -39.92 28.74 2.86
N PRO A 1020 -38.83 28.43 3.59
CA PRO A 1020 -38.52 27.08 4.02
C PRO A 1020 -39.48 26.60 5.11
N SER A 1021 -40.09 25.44 4.89
CA SER A 1021 -40.81 24.70 5.93
C SER A 1021 -39.87 24.11 6.98
N GLN A 1022 -40.40 23.83 8.17
CA GLN A 1022 -39.62 23.16 9.20
C GLN A 1022 -39.39 21.68 8.80
N PRO A 1023 -38.14 21.20 8.74
CA PRO A 1023 -37.88 19.79 8.42
C PRO A 1023 -38.39 18.89 9.55
N TYR A 1024 -38.82 17.67 9.21
CA TYR A 1024 -39.37 16.71 10.17
C TYR A 1024 -38.78 15.31 10.00
N GLY A 1025 -38.87 14.50 11.07
CA GLY A 1025 -38.34 13.13 11.11
C GLY A 1025 -36.85 13.09 10.75
N MET A 1026 -36.43 12.07 10.00
CA MET A 1026 -35.03 11.90 9.58
C MET A 1026 -34.47 13.03 8.69
N ALA A 1027 -35.34 13.86 8.07
CA ALA A 1027 -34.90 15.02 7.30
C ALA A 1027 -34.51 16.22 8.19
N ALA A 1028 -34.97 16.24 9.45
CA ALA A 1028 -34.60 17.25 10.44
C ALA A 1028 -33.23 17.00 11.08
N GLU A 1029 -32.62 15.85 10.82
CA GLU A 1029 -31.34 15.45 11.40
C GLU A 1029 -30.16 15.90 10.52
N PRO A 1030 -29.00 16.26 11.10
CA PRO A 1030 -27.80 16.55 10.33
C PRO A 1030 -27.31 15.33 9.54
N THR A 1031 -26.73 15.55 8.35
CA THR A 1031 -26.27 14.45 7.48
C THR A 1031 -24.76 14.26 7.52
N ALA A 1032 -24.30 13.06 7.11
CA ALA A 1032 -22.87 12.76 7.04
C ALA A 1032 -22.12 13.67 6.05
N SER A 1033 -22.78 14.12 4.97
CA SER A 1033 -22.20 15.06 4.01
C SER A 1033 -22.04 16.45 4.63
N GLY A 1034 -23.03 16.95 5.38
CA GLY A 1034 -22.99 18.27 6.01
C GLY A 1034 -21.94 18.32 7.12
N VAL A 1035 -21.90 17.29 7.96
CA VAL A 1035 -20.85 17.17 8.99
C VAL A 1035 -19.45 17.08 8.39
N ARG A 1036 -19.28 16.42 7.23
CA ARG A 1036 -18.01 16.42 6.49
C ARG A 1036 -17.60 17.82 6.03
N SER A 1037 -18.56 18.65 5.61
CA SER A 1037 -18.28 20.04 5.22
C SER A 1037 -17.92 20.93 6.40
N ILE A 1038 -18.54 20.72 7.57
CA ILE A 1038 -18.12 21.36 8.82
C ILE A 1038 -16.67 21.00 9.14
N ALA A 1039 -16.31 19.71 9.08
CA ALA A 1039 -14.94 19.26 9.29
C ALA A 1039 -13.95 19.91 8.30
N LYS A 1040 -14.33 20.04 7.02
CA LYS A 1040 -13.53 20.72 6.00
C LYS A 1040 -13.36 22.22 6.31
N SER A 1041 -14.41 22.90 6.77
CA SER A 1041 -14.37 24.30 7.18
C SER A 1041 -13.42 24.51 8.37
N LEU A 1042 -13.53 23.66 9.41
CA LEU A 1042 -12.63 23.68 10.57
C LEU A 1042 -11.16 23.46 10.17
N LEU A 1043 -10.91 22.55 9.22
CA LEU A 1043 -9.56 22.31 8.71
C LEU A 1043 -9.01 23.52 7.94
N ASN A 1044 -9.83 24.16 7.10
CA ASN A 1044 -9.44 25.37 6.39
C ASN A 1044 -9.16 26.52 7.36
N ALA A 1045 -9.97 26.70 8.40
CA ALA A 1045 -9.71 27.66 9.46
C ALA A 1045 -8.42 27.35 10.24
N ALA A 1046 -8.10 26.08 10.49
CA ALA A 1046 -6.83 25.68 11.10
C ALA A 1046 -5.62 26.01 10.20
N ARG A 1047 -5.73 25.74 8.89
CA ARG A 1047 -4.70 26.09 7.88
C ARG A 1047 -4.49 27.60 7.82
N GLN A 1048 -5.57 28.37 7.76
CA GLN A 1048 -5.53 29.82 7.70
C GLN A 1048 -4.88 30.41 8.96
N ARG A 1049 -5.32 29.99 10.16
CA ARG A 1049 -4.69 30.42 11.42
C ARG A 1049 -3.21 30.11 11.49
N TRP A 1050 -2.78 28.91 11.07
CA TRP A 1050 -1.37 28.56 11.03
C TRP A 1050 -0.60 29.44 10.04
N TRP A 1051 -1.18 29.71 8.86
CA TRP A 1051 -0.56 30.57 7.87
C TRP A 1051 -0.42 32.01 8.39
N ASP A 1052 -1.46 32.57 8.97
CA ASP A 1052 -1.46 33.93 9.51
C ASP A 1052 -0.46 34.11 10.66
N GLN A 1053 -0.37 33.13 11.57
CA GLN A 1053 0.67 33.12 12.60
C GLN A 1053 2.07 33.11 11.98
N THR A 1054 2.26 32.34 10.92
CA THR A 1054 3.55 32.19 10.26
C THR A 1054 3.92 33.42 9.41
N ARG A 1055 2.94 34.18 8.90
CA ARG A 1055 3.14 35.41 8.11
C ARG A 1055 3.94 36.47 8.85
N THR A 1056 3.87 36.50 10.18
CA THR A 1056 4.64 37.42 11.03
C THR A 1056 6.16 37.17 10.94
N GLN A 1057 6.58 35.94 10.62
CA GLN A 1057 7.98 35.53 10.51
C GLN A 1057 8.53 35.68 9.07
N MET A 1058 7.71 36.16 8.13
CA MET A 1058 8.07 36.26 6.72
C MET A 1058 8.72 37.59 6.38
N SER A 1059 9.73 37.55 5.49
CA SER A 1059 10.33 38.76 4.94
C SER A 1059 9.27 39.63 4.25
N ALA A 1060 9.45 40.96 4.31
CA ALA A 1060 8.56 41.89 3.60
C ALA A 1060 8.46 41.55 2.10
N TRP A 1061 9.57 41.12 1.50
CA TRP A 1061 9.62 40.66 0.11
C TRP A 1061 8.68 39.47 -0.17
N TYR A 1062 8.77 38.39 0.61
CA TYR A 1062 7.93 37.21 0.35
C TYR A 1062 6.44 37.51 0.56
N ARG A 1063 6.10 38.40 1.51
CA ARG A 1063 4.71 38.80 1.78
C ARG A 1063 4.04 39.47 0.58
N GLN A 1064 4.79 40.18 -0.28
CA GLN A 1064 4.26 40.84 -1.48
C GLN A 1064 3.72 39.86 -2.53
N TRP A 1065 4.11 38.60 -2.45
CA TRP A 1065 3.59 37.59 -3.36
C TRP A 1065 2.14 37.20 -3.02
N GLU A 1066 1.67 37.41 -1.78
CA GLU A 1066 0.30 37.12 -1.31
C GLU A 1066 -0.16 35.69 -1.62
N LEU A 1067 0.76 34.73 -1.53
CA LEU A 1067 0.49 33.36 -1.96
C LEU A 1067 -0.34 32.62 -0.90
N PRO A 1068 -1.42 31.92 -1.30
CA PRO A 1068 -2.28 31.19 -0.38
C PRO A 1068 -1.59 29.92 0.13
N TYR A 1069 -1.92 29.51 1.36
CA TYR A 1069 -1.47 28.23 1.90
C TYR A 1069 -2.46 27.12 1.56
N GLN A 1070 -2.28 26.49 0.40
CA GLN A 1070 -3.09 25.36 -0.05
C GLN A 1070 -2.26 24.07 -0.06
N THR A 1071 -2.76 23.03 0.61
CA THR A 1071 -2.06 21.74 0.74
C THR A 1071 -2.78 20.60 0.02
N THR A 1072 -4.01 20.84 -0.45
CA THR A 1072 -4.85 19.82 -1.10
C THR A 1072 -4.54 19.69 -2.58
N LYS A 1073 -4.29 20.81 -3.28
CA LYS A 1073 -3.90 20.84 -4.68
C LYS A 1073 -2.38 20.95 -4.79
N THR A 1074 -1.81 20.28 -5.78
CA THR A 1074 -0.39 20.47 -6.14
C THR A 1074 -0.23 21.89 -6.68
N PRO A 1075 0.72 22.70 -6.16
CA PRO A 1075 1.03 23.99 -6.74
C PRO A 1075 1.44 23.83 -8.20
N ILE A 1076 0.83 24.62 -9.09
CA ILE A 1076 1.01 24.47 -10.54
C ILE A 1076 2.48 24.70 -10.93
N GLU A 1077 3.21 25.53 -10.19
CA GLU A 1077 4.63 25.81 -10.46
C GLU A 1077 5.55 24.60 -10.25
N LEU A 1078 5.08 23.54 -9.59
CA LEU A 1078 5.85 22.29 -9.45
C LEU A 1078 5.91 21.47 -10.75
N THR A 1079 5.19 21.87 -11.80
CA THR A 1079 5.33 21.31 -13.16
C THR A 1079 6.51 21.88 -13.92
N LEU A 1080 7.04 23.05 -13.50
CA LEU A 1080 8.19 23.67 -14.14
C LEU A 1080 9.42 22.74 -14.12
N PRO A 1081 10.29 22.82 -15.15
CA PRO A 1081 11.58 22.18 -15.09
C PRO A 1081 12.34 22.61 -13.84
N ARG A 1082 13.09 21.67 -13.28
CA ARG A 1082 13.74 21.84 -11.98
C ARG A 1082 14.69 23.06 -11.91
N PRO A 1083 15.50 23.37 -12.93
CA PRO A 1083 16.31 24.60 -12.93
C PRO A 1083 15.46 25.88 -12.94
N VAL A 1084 14.38 25.91 -13.73
CA VAL A 1084 13.45 27.05 -13.82
C VAL A 1084 12.75 27.27 -12.48
N LEU A 1085 12.27 26.20 -11.85
CA LEU A 1085 11.70 26.23 -10.52
C LEU A 1085 12.71 26.73 -9.48
N ALA A 1086 13.98 26.34 -9.58
CA ALA A 1086 15.04 26.81 -8.68
C ALA A 1086 15.19 28.34 -8.74
N HIS A 1087 15.19 28.91 -9.95
CA HIS A 1087 15.22 30.36 -10.15
C HIS A 1087 13.97 31.04 -9.61
N LEU A 1088 12.78 30.50 -9.86
CA LEU A 1088 11.53 31.03 -9.32
C LEU A 1088 11.55 31.09 -7.79
N LEU A 1089 11.95 30.00 -7.13
CA LEU A 1089 12.04 29.93 -5.67
C LEU A 1089 13.09 30.90 -5.12
N ALA A 1090 14.23 31.03 -5.80
CA ALA A 1090 15.24 32.02 -5.45
C ALA A 1090 14.69 33.45 -5.53
N ILE A 1091 14.02 33.81 -6.63
CA ILE A 1091 13.39 35.13 -6.82
C ILE A 1091 12.34 35.38 -5.74
N ARG A 1092 11.48 34.40 -5.47
CA ARG A 1092 10.38 34.50 -4.49
C ARG A 1092 10.87 34.69 -3.05
N SER A 1093 11.98 34.07 -2.68
CA SER A 1093 12.51 34.10 -1.31
C SER A 1093 13.66 35.09 -1.09
N ARG A 1094 14.35 35.53 -2.14
CA ARG A 1094 15.69 36.16 -2.14
C ARG A 1094 16.81 35.24 -1.68
N HIS A 1095 16.55 33.96 -1.40
CA HIS A 1095 17.58 32.97 -1.08
C HIS A 1095 18.11 32.37 -2.37
N GLY A 1096 19.06 33.08 -2.98
CA GLY A 1096 19.70 32.73 -4.25
C GLY A 1096 20.98 33.54 -4.47
N ASP A 1097 21.51 33.49 -5.69
CA ASP A 1097 22.65 34.32 -6.11
C ASP A 1097 22.21 35.79 -6.30
N PHE A 1098 21.98 36.47 -5.18
CA PHE A 1098 21.59 37.88 -5.12
C PHE A 1098 22.44 38.60 -4.10
N ALA A 1099 22.74 39.88 -4.34
CA ALA A 1099 23.60 40.66 -3.46
C ALA A 1099 23.12 40.66 -2.00
N TRP A 1100 21.80 40.77 -1.79
CA TRP A 1100 21.21 40.70 -0.45
C TRP A 1100 21.51 39.39 0.29
N TYR A 1101 21.51 38.26 -0.43
CA TYR A 1101 21.79 36.96 0.16
C TYR A 1101 23.25 36.85 0.60
N HIS A 1102 24.18 37.21 -0.29
CA HIS A 1102 25.61 37.16 -0.01
C HIS A 1102 26.00 38.14 1.11
N ASN A 1103 25.43 39.35 1.13
CA ASN A 1103 25.65 40.30 2.21
C ASN A 1103 25.08 39.80 3.55
N LYS A 1104 23.88 39.19 3.54
CA LYS A 1104 23.25 38.67 4.76
C LYS A 1104 24.05 37.52 5.40
N PHE A 1105 24.65 36.66 4.58
CA PHE A 1105 25.39 35.48 5.03
C PHE A 1105 26.92 35.64 5.00
N ARG A 1106 27.43 36.85 4.69
CA ARG A 1106 28.86 37.20 4.65
C ARG A 1106 29.68 36.27 3.74
N HIS A 1107 29.32 36.24 2.46
CA HIS A 1107 30.09 35.54 1.44
C HIS A 1107 31.01 36.53 0.71
N ASP A 1108 32.24 36.66 1.19
CA ASP A 1108 33.16 37.73 0.77
C ASP A 1108 33.68 37.58 -0.68
N THR A 1109 33.64 36.37 -1.23
CA THR A 1109 34.10 36.06 -2.60
C THR A 1109 32.98 36.09 -3.66
N ALA A 1110 31.76 36.47 -3.27
CA ALA A 1110 30.61 36.40 -4.17
C ALA A 1110 30.48 37.62 -5.09
N GLU A 1111 30.20 37.37 -6.36
CA GLU A 1111 29.96 38.46 -7.31
C GLU A 1111 28.56 39.08 -7.12
N LEU A 1112 28.52 40.28 -6.55
CA LEU A 1112 27.28 40.97 -6.19
C LEU A 1112 26.60 41.68 -7.38
N ASN A 1113 27.32 41.88 -8.48
CA ASN A 1113 26.86 42.62 -9.64
C ASN A 1113 26.58 41.69 -10.83
N CYS A 1114 25.58 42.03 -11.62
CA CYS A 1114 25.34 41.42 -12.92
C CYS A 1114 26.41 41.89 -13.92
N SER A 1115 26.66 41.13 -14.98
CA SER A 1115 27.57 41.53 -16.07
C SER A 1115 27.16 42.83 -16.79
N CYS A 1116 25.97 43.39 -16.52
CA CYS A 1116 25.55 44.71 -16.97
C CYS A 1116 25.97 45.87 -16.03
N GLY A 1117 26.67 45.57 -14.94
CA GLY A 1117 27.18 46.53 -13.96
C GLY A 1117 26.19 46.91 -12.84
N ARG A 1118 24.95 46.39 -12.85
CA ARG A 1118 23.96 46.63 -11.78
C ARG A 1118 23.96 45.51 -10.74
N LEU A 1119 23.55 45.84 -9.52
CA LEU A 1119 23.43 44.90 -8.41
C LEU A 1119 22.48 43.73 -8.75
N LYS A 1120 22.85 42.50 -8.38
CA LYS A 1120 22.00 41.31 -8.54
C LYS A 1120 20.81 41.38 -7.58
N THR A 1121 19.63 41.76 -8.08
CA THR A 1121 18.35 41.72 -7.35
C THR A 1121 17.35 40.78 -8.03
N PRO A 1122 16.35 40.23 -7.30
CA PRO A 1122 15.37 39.29 -7.85
C PRO A 1122 14.63 39.79 -9.09
N GLU A 1123 14.28 41.08 -9.10
CA GLU A 1123 13.57 41.75 -10.18
C GLU A 1123 14.49 42.20 -11.33
N HIS A 1124 15.81 42.15 -11.15
CA HIS A 1124 16.78 42.69 -12.11
C HIS A 1124 16.65 42.08 -13.51
N MET A 1125 16.20 40.83 -13.65
CA MET A 1125 16.00 40.19 -14.95
C MET A 1125 15.03 40.96 -15.88
N LEU A 1126 14.05 41.64 -15.30
CA LEU A 1126 13.08 42.49 -16.03
C LEU A 1126 13.67 43.86 -16.41
N PHE A 1127 14.74 44.27 -15.73
CA PHE A 1127 15.36 45.61 -15.85
C PHE A 1127 16.76 45.59 -16.44
N CYS A 1128 17.30 44.41 -16.75
CA CYS A 1128 18.67 44.26 -17.21
C CYS A 1128 18.82 44.86 -18.61
N ARG A 1129 19.81 45.76 -18.77
CA ARG A 1129 20.06 46.42 -20.06
C ARG A 1129 20.43 45.42 -21.15
N LYS A 1130 21.05 44.28 -20.79
CA LYS A 1130 21.42 43.21 -21.72
C LYS A 1130 20.23 42.34 -22.15
N THR A 1131 19.16 42.23 -21.36
CA THR A 1131 17.94 41.49 -21.75
C THR A 1131 16.90 42.36 -22.46
N ARG A 1132 17.03 43.70 -22.43
CA ARG A 1132 16.02 44.65 -22.93
C ARG A 1132 15.56 44.37 -24.35
N ARG A 1133 16.47 44.00 -25.27
CA ARG A 1133 16.12 43.65 -26.66
C ARG A 1133 15.29 42.38 -26.72
N SER A 1134 15.71 41.30 -26.05
CA SER A 1134 14.94 40.05 -25.98
C SER A 1134 13.59 40.26 -25.30
N PHE A 1135 13.55 41.01 -24.20
CA PHE A 1135 12.31 41.33 -23.49
C PHE A 1135 11.34 42.16 -24.35
N SER A 1136 11.85 43.03 -25.23
CA SER A 1136 10.99 43.76 -26.17
C SER A 1136 10.30 42.83 -27.18
N ARG A 1137 10.86 41.66 -27.47
CA ARG A 1137 10.26 40.64 -28.35
C ARG A 1137 9.34 39.66 -27.61
N TRP A 1138 9.24 39.78 -26.27
CA TRP A 1138 8.39 38.92 -25.46
C TRP A 1138 6.90 39.22 -25.72
N PRO A 1139 6.09 38.25 -26.18
CA PRO A 1139 4.69 38.48 -26.54
C PRO A 1139 3.82 38.95 -25.37
N LEU A 1140 4.10 38.47 -24.16
CA LEU A 1140 3.36 38.80 -22.94
C LEU A 1140 4.03 39.92 -22.13
N ARG A 1141 4.72 40.84 -22.80
CA ARG A 1141 5.31 42.02 -22.15
C ARG A 1141 4.19 42.96 -21.65
N PRO A 1142 4.37 43.64 -20.49
CA PRO A 1142 3.39 44.60 -20.02
C PRO A 1142 3.38 45.86 -20.91
N SER A 1143 2.22 46.52 -21.04
CA SER A 1143 2.04 47.74 -21.84
C SER A 1143 2.95 48.88 -21.38
N SER A 1144 3.25 48.93 -20.08
CA SER A 1144 4.27 49.79 -19.49
C SER A 1144 5.29 48.93 -18.75
N PRO A 1145 6.60 49.15 -18.92
CA PRO A 1145 7.62 48.41 -18.18
C PRO A 1145 7.43 48.60 -16.67
N PRO A 1146 7.65 47.56 -15.84
CA PRO A 1146 7.57 47.74 -14.40
C PRO A 1146 8.56 48.82 -13.96
N SER A 1147 8.09 49.83 -13.23
CA SER A 1147 8.91 50.96 -12.78
C SER A 1147 9.52 50.72 -11.39
N ASN A 1148 8.93 49.80 -10.64
CA ASN A 1148 9.29 49.49 -9.27
C ASN A 1148 9.13 47.99 -8.96
N MET A 1149 9.61 47.64 -7.77
CA MET A 1149 9.62 46.28 -7.26
C MET A 1149 8.23 45.63 -7.15
N LYS A 1150 7.21 46.41 -6.76
CA LYS A 1150 5.84 45.93 -6.57
C LYS A 1150 5.19 45.58 -7.90
N GLU A 1151 5.42 46.41 -8.92
CA GLU A 1151 4.99 46.15 -10.29
C GLU A 1151 5.69 44.93 -10.91
N ALA A 1152 6.97 44.74 -10.63
CA ALA A 1152 7.70 43.53 -11.05
C ALA A 1152 7.10 42.26 -10.46
N VAL A 1153 6.83 42.21 -9.15
CA VAL A 1153 6.18 41.06 -8.50
C VAL A 1153 4.78 40.84 -9.05
N ARG A 1154 3.99 41.90 -9.28
CA ARG A 1154 2.65 41.80 -9.88
C ARG A 1154 2.69 41.19 -11.28
N TYR A 1155 3.64 41.63 -12.11
CA TYR A 1155 3.84 41.08 -13.45
C TYR A 1155 4.24 39.60 -13.40
N LEU A 1156 5.20 39.22 -12.56
CA LEU A 1156 5.61 37.82 -12.40
C LEU A 1156 4.48 36.93 -11.87
N LYS A 1157 3.64 37.44 -10.96
CA LYS A 1157 2.43 36.72 -10.50
C LYS A 1157 1.47 36.47 -11.64
N ALA A 1158 1.20 37.48 -12.48
CA ALA A 1158 0.33 37.35 -13.64
C ALA A 1158 0.91 36.36 -14.66
N LEU A 1159 2.23 36.34 -14.84
CA LEU A 1159 2.89 35.40 -15.73
C LEU A 1159 2.76 33.95 -15.25
N LEU A 1160 2.81 33.72 -13.93
CA LEU A 1160 2.77 32.39 -13.31
C LEU A 1160 1.36 31.80 -13.20
N THR A 1161 0.32 32.46 -13.73
CA THR A 1161 -0.98 31.80 -13.94
C THR A 1161 -0.84 30.61 -14.87
N GLU A 1162 0.06 30.72 -15.84
CA GLU A 1162 0.52 29.66 -16.74
C GLU A 1162 2.05 29.58 -16.63
N PRO A 1163 2.60 28.68 -15.77
CA PRO A 1163 4.03 28.66 -15.47
C PRO A 1163 4.95 28.56 -16.69
N GLU A 1164 4.49 27.92 -17.77
CA GLU A 1164 5.21 27.79 -19.06
C GLU A 1164 5.63 29.17 -19.62
N HIS A 1165 4.83 30.22 -19.39
CA HIS A 1165 5.20 31.57 -19.80
C HIS A 1165 6.45 32.09 -19.07
N PHE A 1166 6.65 31.70 -17.80
CA PHE A 1166 7.87 32.06 -17.06
C PHE A 1166 9.09 31.31 -17.59
N GLU A 1167 8.92 30.03 -17.95
CA GLU A 1167 9.96 29.24 -18.61
C GLU A 1167 10.37 29.85 -19.95
N SER A 1168 9.42 30.11 -20.85
CA SER A 1168 9.69 30.72 -22.15
C SER A 1168 10.35 32.10 -22.03
N LEU A 1169 9.98 32.89 -21.00
CA LEU A 1169 10.64 34.16 -20.72
C LEU A 1169 12.12 33.96 -20.35
N LEU A 1170 12.45 32.98 -19.51
CA LEU A 1170 13.84 32.68 -19.15
C LEU A 1170 14.64 32.11 -20.33
N GLU A 1171 14.03 31.29 -21.18
CA GLU A 1171 14.65 30.76 -22.40
C GLU A 1171 14.97 31.86 -23.41
N LEU A 1172 14.01 32.76 -23.65
CA LEU A 1172 14.18 33.89 -24.58
C LEU A 1172 15.25 34.88 -24.09
N THR A 1173 15.24 35.19 -22.80
CA THR A 1173 16.17 36.17 -22.23
C THR A 1173 17.55 35.58 -21.92
N LYS A 1174 17.64 34.26 -21.74
CA LYS A 1174 18.85 33.54 -21.28
C LYS A 1174 19.48 34.18 -20.04
N TYR A 1175 18.68 34.87 -19.21
CA TYR A 1175 19.21 35.76 -18.17
C TYR A 1175 20.13 35.04 -17.18
N PHE A 1176 19.68 33.92 -16.61
CA PHE A 1176 20.46 33.15 -15.63
C PHE A 1176 21.54 32.24 -16.25
N THR A 1177 21.51 32.02 -17.56
CA THR A 1177 22.44 31.09 -18.24
C THR A 1177 23.58 31.80 -18.96
N THR A 1178 23.37 33.02 -19.49
CA THR A 1178 24.39 33.76 -20.26
C THR A 1178 24.71 35.14 -19.68
N ILE A 1179 23.75 35.83 -19.06
CA ILE A 1179 23.91 37.25 -18.69
C ILE A 1179 24.35 37.42 -17.23
N CYS A 1180 23.66 36.76 -16.31
CA CYS A 1180 23.85 36.87 -14.87
C CYS A 1180 24.14 35.46 -14.31
N ARG A 1181 25.36 34.97 -14.59
CA ARG A 1181 25.83 33.68 -14.11
C ARG A 1181 26.14 33.73 -12.61
N ARG A 1182 26.04 32.55 -12.00
CA ARG A 1182 26.33 32.32 -10.58
C ARG A 1182 27.82 32.43 -10.29
#